data_AF-A0A381QMD4-F1
#
_entry.id   AF-A0A381QMD4-F1
#
_cell.length_a   1.000
_cell.length_b   1.000
_cell.length_c   1.000
_cell.angle_alpha   90.00
_cell.angle_beta   90.00
_cell.angle_gamma   90.00
#
_symmetry.space_group_name_H-M   'P 1'
#
loop_
_entity.id
_entity.type
_entity.pdbx_description
1 polymer ?
#
loop_
_entity_poly.entity_id
_entity_poly.type
_entity_poly.pdbx_seq_one_letter_code
_entity_poly.pdbx_strand_id
1 'polypeptide(L)'
;VVLAGDMANGDSVSEPLVRAFEKSALPIVVLSVLFTAAMAQVLLEFPGFTTDIASFAPEAESDAAEDRIDGVMQASPHMIYINVEPYDRATDGANSCEDSSCNVLEIAALQQLSDDLDMIEGFSQANHGFIVAHINAAGMLETALEERDEQGRSLDDFADWEGLLGAVSEGEKCSDAIGNDQAIASASFAASAMLHRDLDYAPVCEWLDSGEGDPTPSASSTMWVIEISGEISDDERREKTSMIRTMLTAKHPLGESSSLQYGVISDDLISHDINQSTMGNLVWLLLIAVMVVVALLAIAFRSFMMVAAPLLGLSAALVWTYGIVTLLDMRLSVLEVAVAPVVLGLGIDYSIHMQRGYEFAKKRSVSAARAWVESFSVLRLALSLAVVTTVFAFLANLSSELPPLRTFGFTLALGVVSAFAASTITVGAVHIVVEKSAGEMRHRGLRMDRSADLATRFQRRNTARVLLIVAMITMGSVIVAIRELDTSFELTDFLSEEGMEVMEVRNDIYDSYDAAAWKTVVILVEPASGDEALTGERDLMKGLGFFDSRISGLPEVVNPTNTGTQRPSYDGLYPILRDAIENDPSLGESFHMGIFDGQLGVADGFGEGDLTAAVTTLLGNDSVGDALRGHTWAERTAMHVALTEDGGSIKFLKMRVDVLVKTSEEAQEVAEVFVKQAQLLEDDGLIGGEVYITGDVVVLNNVLSGLVLSQVESTAISLFVSMLVLVLLTRRLGQSLVVILPVGLAGAWVVGAMAMLGINWNVLTIMITALTIGLGIDYSIHVWRRIEANRNSGMGTWEAMRDMYSTTGTALLLSAGTTICGFMVLLLSPIPVIQDFGIVSSISVLFSLVMALLVLPGLLAAEFRTSGDYA
;
A
#
# COMPACT_ATOMS: atom_id res chain seq x y z
N VAL A 1 -40.52 12.96 -3.04
CA VAL A 1 -41.28 14.08 -3.66
C VAL A 1 -42.76 14.13 -3.25
N VAL A 2 -43.41 13.05 -2.77
CA VAL A 2 -44.81 13.10 -2.26
C VAL A 2 -44.95 13.62 -0.80
N LEU A 3 -43.85 13.92 -0.11
CA LEU A 3 -43.84 14.35 1.30
C LEU A 3 -43.55 15.85 1.51
N ALA A 4 -43.50 16.65 0.44
CA ALA A 4 -43.14 18.07 0.51
C ALA A 4 -44.29 19.01 0.95
N GLY A 5 -45.52 18.50 1.04
CA GLY A 5 -46.72 19.31 1.34
C GLY A 5 -46.99 19.59 2.83
N ASP A 6 -46.46 18.79 3.76
CA ASP A 6 -46.77 18.90 5.20
C ASP A 6 -45.78 19.76 5.99
N MET A 7 -44.85 20.44 5.33
CA MET A 7 -43.70 21.10 5.98
C MET A 7 -43.99 22.49 6.60
N ALA A 8 -45.25 22.92 6.68
CA ALA A 8 -45.61 24.26 7.16
C ALA A 8 -46.25 24.31 8.56
N ASN A 9 -46.61 23.18 9.18
CA ASN A 9 -47.13 23.13 10.54
C ASN A 9 -46.37 22.09 11.37
N GLY A 10 -45.57 22.55 12.33
CA GLY A 10 -45.11 21.71 13.42
C GLY A 10 -46.30 21.16 14.22
N ASP A 11 -46.08 20.01 14.86
CA ASP A 11 -46.88 19.44 15.96
C ASP A 11 -47.95 18.37 15.68
N SER A 12 -47.87 17.57 14.62
CA SER A 12 -48.54 16.25 14.66
C SER A 12 -47.65 15.10 14.18
N VAL A 13 -47.11 14.34 15.13
CA VAL A 13 -46.55 13.00 14.89
C VAL A 13 -47.61 12.17 14.16
N SER A 14 -47.29 11.61 12.99
CA SER A 14 -48.28 10.89 12.20
C SER A 14 -48.68 9.59 12.90
N GLU A 15 -49.86 9.59 13.52
CA GLU A 15 -50.47 8.43 14.17
C GLU A 15 -50.48 7.13 13.34
N PRO A 16 -50.73 7.17 12.01
CA PRO A 16 -50.63 5.98 11.17
C PRO A 16 -49.23 5.36 11.20
N LEU A 17 -48.19 6.19 11.17
CA LEU A 17 -46.79 5.74 11.17
C LEU A 17 -46.39 5.17 12.52
N VAL A 18 -46.86 5.76 13.63
CA VAL A 18 -46.66 5.21 14.99
C VAL A 18 -47.26 3.82 15.10
N ARG A 19 -48.52 3.64 14.68
CA ARG A 19 -49.18 2.32 14.71
C ARG A 19 -48.52 1.31 13.78
N ALA A 20 -48.10 1.74 12.59
CA ALA A 20 -47.41 0.88 11.64
C ALA A 20 -46.06 0.40 12.20
N PHE A 21 -45.28 1.31 12.80
CA PHE A 21 -43.98 0.99 13.40
C PHE A 21 -44.14 0.09 14.63
N GLU A 22 -45.12 0.37 15.49
CA GLU A 22 -45.42 -0.46 16.68
C GLU A 22 -45.82 -1.89 16.29
N LYS A 23 -46.66 -2.06 15.26
CA LYS A 23 -47.07 -3.39 14.76
C LYS A 23 -45.91 -4.13 14.09
N SER A 24 -45.01 -3.40 13.44
CA SER A 24 -43.90 -3.97 12.66
C SER A 24 -42.63 -4.18 13.47
N ALA A 25 -42.54 -3.68 14.71
CA ALA A 25 -41.33 -3.74 15.53
C ALA A 25 -40.77 -5.16 15.68
N LEU A 26 -41.59 -6.15 16.06
CA LEU A 26 -41.13 -7.54 16.18
C LEU A 26 -40.69 -8.13 14.81
N PRO A 27 -41.49 -8.02 13.73
CA PRO A 27 -41.04 -8.41 12.38
C PRO A 27 -39.72 -7.77 11.95
N ILE A 28 -39.51 -6.48 12.25
CA ILE A 28 -38.27 -5.76 11.93
C ILE A 28 -37.07 -6.39 12.66
N VAL A 29 -37.20 -6.66 13.96
CA VAL A 29 -36.13 -7.30 14.74
C VAL A 29 -35.82 -8.69 14.19
N VAL A 30 -36.84 -9.51 13.89
CA VAL A 30 -36.64 -10.85 13.31
C VAL A 30 -35.95 -10.77 11.96
N LEU A 31 -36.39 -9.88 11.06
CA LEU A 31 -35.78 -9.70 9.75
C LEU A 31 -34.33 -9.23 9.88
N SER A 32 -34.05 -8.28 10.78
CA SER A 32 -32.70 -7.80 11.06
C SER A 32 -31.79 -8.94 11.52
N VAL A 33 -32.25 -9.79 12.44
CA VAL A 33 -31.48 -10.94 12.93
C VAL A 33 -31.25 -11.99 11.84
N LEU A 34 -32.27 -12.29 11.01
CA LEU A 34 -32.13 -13.21 9.89
C LEU A 34 -31.15 -12.69 8.84
N PHE A 35 -31.21 -11.40 8.52
CA PHE A 35 -30.29 -10.77 7.58
C PHE A 35 -28.86 -10.76 8.13
N THR A 36 -28.67 -10.43 9.42
CA THR A 36 -27.36 -10.55 10.08
C THR A 36 -26.85 -11.99 10.05
N ALA A 37 -27.68 -12.99 10.30
CA ALA A 37 -27.28 -14.39 10.26
C ALA A 37 -26.89 -14.84 8.84
N ALA A 38 -27.63 -14.40 7.82
CA ALA A 38 -27.30 -14.68 6.42
C ALA A 38 -25.96 -14.05 6.02
N MET A 39 -25.72 -12.79 6.38
CA MET A 39 -24.45 -12.11 6.11
C MET A 39 -23.29 -12.71 6.92
N ALA A 40 -23.52 -13.11 8.18
CA ALA A 40 -22.52 -13.82 8.97
C ALA A 40 -22.15 -15.19 8.37
N GLN A 41 -23.08 -15.86 7.70
CA GLN A 41 -22.79 -17.10 6.99
C GLN A 41 -21.86 -16.88 5.79
N VAL A 42 -22.03 -15.78 5.05
CA VAL A 42 -21.11 -15.39 3.97
C VAL A 42 -19.70 -15.15 4.52
N LEU A 43 -19.59 -14.55 5.71
CA LEU A 43 -18.31 -14.27 6.36
C LEU A 43 -17.58 -15.51 6.92
N LEU A 44 -18.14 -16.72 6.81
CA LEU A 44 -17.42 -17.94 7.19
C LEU A 44 -16.27 -18.26 6.21
N GLU A 45 -16.41 -17.83 4.97
CA GLU A 45 -15.39 -17.92 3.92
C GLU A 45 -14.79 -16.54 3.65
N PHE A 46 -14.41 -15.83 4.73
CA PHE A 46 -13.84 -14.50 4.62
C PHE A 46 -12.47 -14.57 3.90
N PRO A 47 -12.27 -13.82 2.80
CA PRO A 47 -11.10 -13.95 1.92
C PRO A 47 -9.79 -13.42 2.53
N GLY A 48 -9.82 -12.91 3.76
CA GLY A 48 -8.67 -12.25 4.38
C GLY A 48 -8.51 -10.81 3.88
N PHE A 49 -7.37 -10.21 4.21
CA PHE A 49 -6.98 -8.90 3.71
C PHE A 49 -5.61 -9.04 3.03
N THR A 50 -5.38 -8.30 1.95
CA THR A 50 -4.13 -8.33 1.17
C THR A 50 -3.37 -6.99 1.21
N THR A 51 -2.05 -7.02 1.02
CA THR A 51 -1.13 -5.87 0.95
C THR A 51 -0.28 -5.85 -0.31
N ASP A 52 -0.73 -6.55 -1.36
CA ASP A 52 0.03 -6.61 -2.60
C ASP A 52 0.17 -5.23 -3.25
N ILE A 53 1.40 -4.74 -3.46
CA ILE A 53 1.69 -3.43 -4.09
C ILE A 53 1.05 -3.34 -5.47
N ALA A 54 1.08 -4.41 -6.27
CA ALA A 54 0.50 -4.41 -7.61
C ALA A 54 -1.01 -4.14 -7.55
N SER A 55 -1.68 -4.55 -6.45
CA SER A 55 -3.09 -4.24 -6.25
C SER A 55 -3.37 -2.77 -5.91
N PHE A 56 -2.36 -1.98 -5.52
CA PHE A 56 -2.47 -0.54 -5.33
C PHE A 56 -2.25 0.24 -6.63
N ALA A 57 -1.52 -0.31 -7.60
CA ALA A 57 -1.21 0.37 -8.84
C ALA A 57 -2.47 0.72 -9.64
N PRO A 58 -2.54 1.93 -10.25
CA PRO A 58 -3.52 2.22 -11.28
C PRO A 58 -3.37 1.26 -12.47
N GLU A 59 -4.49 0.94 -13.13
CA GLU A 59 -4.46 0.23 -14.42
C GLU A 59 -3.75 1.12 -15.46
N ALA A 60 -2.68 0.63 -16.06
CA ALA A 60 -1.86 1.33 -17.06
C ALA A 60 -1.87 0.61 -18.42
N GLU A 61 -1.57 1.34 -19.50
CA GLU A 61 -1.46 0.74 -20.84
C GLU A 61 -0.30 -0.27 -20.92
N SER A 62 0.73 -0.08 -20.08
CA SER A 62 1.84 -1.01 -19.90
C SER A 62 1.38 -2.39 -19.42
N ASP A 63 0.35 -2.47 -18.57
CA ASP A 63 -0.12 -3.75 -18.01
C ASP A 63 -0.71 -4.62 -19.13
N ALA A 64 -1.46 -4.01 -20.04
CA ALA A 64 -2.02 -4.72 -21.18
C ALA A 64 -0.93 -5.16 -22.18
N ALA A 65 0.15 -4.39 -22.31
CA ALA A 65 1.31 -4.76 -23.13
C ALA A 65 2.10 -5.91 -22.49
N GLU A 66 2.29 -5.86 -21.18
CA GLU A 66 2.92 -6.91 -20.37
C GLU A 66 2.15 -8.22 -20.50
N ASP A 67 0.82 -8.21 -20.31
CA ASP A 67 -0.06 -9.38 -20.50
C ASP A 67 0.08 -10.01 -21.91
N ARG A 68 0.24 -9.19 -22.96
CA ARG A 68 0.40 -9.67 -24.34
C ARG A 68 1.76 -10.31 -24.56
N ILE A 69 2.81 -9.70 -24.00
CA ILE A 69 4.20 -10.13 -24.18
C ILE A 69 4.47 -11.37 -23.34
N ASP A 70 4.08 -11.39 -22.07
CA ASP A 70 4.20 -12.54 -21.18
C ASP A 70 3.27 -13.70 -21.57
N GLY A 71 2.30 -13.45 -22.45
CA GLY A 71 1.52 -14.51 -23.09
C GLY A 71 2.32 -15.36 -24.10
N VAL A 72 3.47 -14.88 -24.58
CA VAL A 72 4.34 -15.59 -25.54
C VAL A 72 5.82 -15.66 -25.15
N MET A 73 6.26 -14.82 -24.22
CA MET A 73 7.55 -14.87 -23.54
C MET A 73 7.39 -15.40 -22.12
N GLN A 74 8.48 -15.80 -21.49
CA GLN A 74 8.47 -16.09 -20.05
C GLN A 74 8.25 -14.80 -19.24
N ALA A 75 7.31 -14.87 -18.30
CA ALA A 75 7.05 -13.78 -17.36
C ALA A 75 8.29 -13.44 -16.53
N SER A 76 8.45 -12.17 -16.21
CA SER A 76 9.63 -11.69 -15.46
C SER A 76 9.67 -12.35 -14.06
N PRO A 77 10.83 -12.86 -13.61
CA PRO A 77 10.90 -13.54 -12.34
C PRO A 77 10.90 -12.55 -11.17
N HIS A 78 10.45 -13.05 -10.01
CA HIS A 78 10.48 -12.32 -8.75
C HIS A 78 11.68 -12.75 -7.90
N MET A 79 12.30 -11.80 -7.22
CA MET A 79 13.53 -12.05 -6.46
C MET A 79 13.26 -12.29 -4.97
N ILE A 80 13.93 -13.30 -4.42
CA ILE A 80 14.14 -13.48 -2.99
C ILE A 80 15.60 -13.15 -2.70
N TYR A 81 15.83 -12.31 -1.70
CA TYR A 81 17.15 -12.01 -1.19
C TYR A 81 17.37 -12.74 0.13
N ILE A 82 18.51 -13.41 0.25
CA ILE A 82 18.90 -14.16 1.43
C ILE A 82 20.25 -13.60 1.89
N ASN A 83 20.28 -13.00 3.07
CA ASN A 83 21.53 -12.66 3.75
C ASN A 83 22.07 -13.92 4.42
N VAL A 84 23.27 -14.33 4.07
CA VAL A 84 23.94 -15.51 4.62
C VAL A 84 25.10 -15.05 5.49
N GLU A 85 25.03 -15.38 6.77
CA GLU A 85 26.06 -15.05 7.76
C GLU A 85 26.63 -16.31 8.40
N PRO A 86 27.91 -16.31 8.80
CA PRO A 86 28.44 -17.36 9.63
C PRO A 86 27.75 -17.35 11.01
N TYR A 87 27.45 -18.53 11.53
CA TYR A 87 26.81 -18.72 12.82
C TYR A 87 27.77 -19.37 13.82
N ASP A 88 28.24 -18.59 14.81
CA ASP A 88 29.03 -19.10 15.93
C ASP A 88 28.36 -18.76 17.26
N ARG A 89 27.84 -19.80 17.93
CA ARG A 89 27.06 -19.62 19.15
C ARG A 89 27.99 -19.41 20.35
N ALA A 90 28.07 -18.17 20.83
CA ALA A 90 28.70 -17.87 22.11
C ALA A 90 27.99 -18.59 23.27
N THR A 91 28.69 -18.82 24.38
CA THR A 91 28.12 -19.44 25.60
C THR A 91 26.93 -18.70 26.20
N ASP A 92 26.70 -17.44 25.82
CA ASP A 92 25.63 -16.57 26.33
C ASP A 92 24.42 -16.47 25.39
N GLY A 93 24.40 -17.23 24.27
CA GLY A 93 23.25 -17.28 23.34
C GLY A 93 23.17 -16.14 22.33
N ALA A 94 24.20 -15.31 22.23
CA ALA A 94 24.42 -14.35 21.15
C ALA A 94 25.34 -14.96 20.07
N ASN A 95 25.17 -14.57 18.81
CA ASN A 95 26.18 -14.81 17.77
C ASN A 95 27.41 -13.97 18.16
N SER A 96 28.53 -14.57 18.57
CA SER A 96 29.75 -13.80 18.91
C SER A 96 30.87 -14.11 17.92
N CYS A 97 30.83 -13.38 16.82
CA CYS A 97 31.95 -13.23 15.91
C CYS A 97 33.08 -12.32 16.47
N GLU A 98 33.08 -12.02 17.78
CA GLU A 98 34.08 -11.15 18.42
C GLU A 98 35.44 -11.85 18.63
N ASP A 99 35.47 -13.19 18.77
CA ASP A 99 36.67 -13.96 19.14
C ASP A 99 37.07 -15.05 18.10
N SER A 100 36.24 -15.35 17.10
CA SER A 100 36.53 -16.25 15.96
C SER A 100 36.44 -15.48 14.63
N SER A 101 37.26 -15.82 13.63
CA SER A 101 37.17 -15.22 12.29
C SER A 101 35.92 -15.73 11.60
N CYS A 102 34.79 -15.07 11.86
CA CYS A 102 33.54 -15.29 11.15
C CYS A 102 33.72 -14.93 9.69
N ASN A 103 33.98 -15.96 8.89
CA ASN A 103 34.21 -15.84 7.46
C ASN A 103 33.18 -16.73 6.74
N VAL A 104 32.29 -16.09 5.99
CA VAL A 104 31.27 -16.81 5.22
C VAL A 104 31.86 -17.56 4.02
N LEU A 105 33.08 -17.21 3.63
CA LEU A 105 33.79 -17.79 2.47
C LEU A 105 34.68 -18.97 2.85
N GLU A 106 34.61 -19.49 4.08
CA GLU A 106 35.26 -20.76 4.42
C GLU A 106 34.71 -21.90 3.56
N ILE A 107 35.55 -22.84 3.12
CA ILE A 107 35.11 -23.97 2.27
C ILE A 107 33.96 -24.76 2.92
N ALA A 108 34.01 -24.98 4.23
CA ALA A 108 32.94 -25.67 4.95
C ALA A 108 31.61 -24.90 4.94
N ALA A 109 31.67 -23.56 5.00
CA ALA A 109 30.49 -22.70 4.91
C ALA A 109 29.92 -22.72 3.47
N LEU A 110 30.78 -22.66 2.46
CA LEU A 110 30.39 -22.74 1.05
C LEU A 110 29.79 -24.10 0.68
N GLN A 111 30.33 -25.19 1.23
CA GLN A 111 29.76 -26.54 1.10
C GLN A 111 28.36 -26.61 1.71
N GLN A 112 28.18 -26.06 2.92
CA GLN A 112 26.84 -26.00 3.51
C GLN A 112 25.88 -25.14 2.68
N LEU A 113 26.33 -24.01 2.15
CA LEU A 113 25.53 -23.17 1.26
C LEU A 113 25.12 -23.94 -0.02
N SER A 114 25.99 -24.80 -0.53
CA SER A 114 25.68 -25.70 -1.66
C SER A 114 24.65 -26.76 -1.27
N ASP A 115 24.81 -27.43 -0.13
CA ASP A 115 23.82 -28.39 0.39
C ASP A 115 22.44 -27.75 0.61
N ASP A 116 22.43 -26.51 1.11
CA ASP A 116 21.21 -25.77 1.39
C ASP A 116 20.53 -25.29 0.08
N LEU A 117 21.31 -24.98 -0.96
CA LEU A 117 20.80 -24.76 -2.31
C LEU A 117 20.13 -26.03 -2.89
N ASP A 118 20.80 -27.18 -2.84
CA ASP A 118 20.26 -28.47 -3.32
C ASP A 118 18.94 -28.82 -2.64
N MET A 119 18.82 -28.51 -1.35
CA MET A 119 17.57 -28.69 -0.59
C MET A 119 16.43 -27.84 -1.16
N ILE A 120 16.70 -26.57 -1.46
CA ILE A 120 15.72 -25.63 -1.99
C ILE A 120 15.36 -25.96 -3.45
N GLU A 121 16.32 -26.37 -4.27
CA GLU A 121 16.06 -26.86 -5.62
C GLU A 121 15.23 -28.15 -5.62
N GLY A 122 15.55 -29.09 -4.73
CA GLY A 122 14.74 -30.30 -4.55
C GLY A 122 13.30 -29.99 -4.15
N PHE A 123 13.10 -28.97 -3.31
CA PHE A 123 11.77 -28.45 -2.99
C PHE A 123 11.08 -27.83 -4.21
N SER A 124 11.80 -27.03 -5.00
CA SER A 124 11.29 -26.45 -6.26
C SER A 124 10.83 -27.54 -7.23
N GLN A 125 11.68 -28.53 -7.51
CA GLN A 125 11.37 -29.65 -8.42
C GLN A 125 10.16 -30.46 -7.94
N ALA A 126 10.02 -30.68 -6.64
CA ALA A 126 8.86 -31.35 -6.06
C ALA A 126 7.55 -30.55 -6.18
N ASN A 127 7.65 -29.25 -6.48
CA ASN A 127 6.53 -28.30 -6.60
C ASN A 127 6.47 -27.65 -8.00
N HIS A 128 6.70 -28.45 -9.05
CA HIS A 128 6.63 -28.04 -10.47
C HIS A 128 7.77 -27.16 -10.99
N GLY A 129 8.91 -27.09 -10.29
CA GLY A 129 10.10 -26.38 -10.79
C GLY A 129 9.88 -24.88 -10.92
N PHE A 130 9.49 -24.23 -9.82
CA PHE A 130 9.12 -22.80 -9.83
C PHE A 130 10.32 -21.84 -9.66
N ILE A 131 11.50 -22.33 -9.26
CA ILE A 131 12.74 -21.56 -9.25
C ILE A 131 13.36 -21.63 -10.65
N VAL A 132 13.59 -20.47 -11.27
CA VAL A 132 14.13 -20.37 -12.63
C VAL A 132 15.63 -20.08 -12.66
N ALA A 133 16.15 -19.44 -11.62
CA ALA A 133 17.58 -19.19 -11.43
C ALA A 133 17.91 -18.93 -9.97
N HIS A 134 19.19 -19.00 -9.64
CA HIS A 134 19.72 -18.55 -8.36
C HIS A 134 21.15 -18.02 -8.57
N ILE A 135 21.59 -17.18 -7.65
CA ILE A 135 22.93 -16.59 -7.65
C ILE A 135 23.45 -16.63 -6.21
N ASN A 136 24.50 -17.39 -5.96
CA ASN A 136 25.20 -17.40 -4.67
C ASN A 136 26.69 -17.75 -4.84
N ALA A 137 27.49 -17.52 -3.79
CA ALA A 137 28.94 -17.73 -3.85
C ALA A 137 29.34 -19.18 -4.14
N ALA A 138 28.61 -20.16 -3.60
CA ALA A 138 28.90 -21.59 -3.81
C ALA A 138 28.66 -22.01 -5.27
N GLY A 139 27.52 -21.64 -5.85
CA GLY A 139 27.17 -21.94 -7.24
C GLY A 139 28.09 -21.27 -8.25
N MET A 140 28.59 -20.06 -7.96
CA MET A 140 29.62 -19.42 -8.79
C MET A 140 30.93 -20.22 -8.80
N LEU A 141 31.34 -20.76 -7.65
CA LEU A 141 32.54 -21.60 -7.56
C LEU A 141 32.34 -22.95 -8.24
N GLU A 142 31.16 -23.55 -8.12
CA GLU A 142 30.84 -24.79 -8.84
C GLU A 142 30.86 -24.58 -10.35
N THR A 143 30.26 -23.50 -10.85
CA THR A 143 30.32 -23.15 -12.28
C THR A 143 31.77 -22.99 -12.75
N ALA A 144 32.62 -22.33 -11.94
CA ALA A 144 34.04 -22.19 -12.25
C ALA A 144 34.80 -23.53 -12.23
N LEU A 145 34.43 -24.45 -11.34
CA LEU A 145 35.00 -25.81 -11.30
C LEU A 145 34.57 -26.63 -12.52
N GLU A 146 33.29 -26.59 -12.90
CA GLU A 146 32.78 -27.26 -14.10
C GLU A 146 33.47 -26.79 -15.39
N GLU A 147 33.79 -25.50 -15.48
CA GLU A 147 34.47 -24.92 -16.64
C GLU A 147 35.98 -25.19 -16.68
N ARG A 148 36.65 -25.22 -15.50
CA ARG A 148 38.12 -25.14 -15.43
C ARG A 148 38.82 -26.35 -14.81
N ASP A 149 38.17 -27.14 -13.95
CA ASP A 149 38.79 -28.33 -13.35
C ASP A 149 38.79 -29.50 -14.34
N GLU A 150 39.97 -29.86 -14.83
CA GLU A 150 40.13 -31.01 -15.74
C GLU A 150 39.71 -32.36 -15.13
N GLN A 151 39.58 -32.43 -13.79
CA GLN A 151 39.21 -33.65 -13.06
C GLN A 151 37.70 -33.78 -12.84
N GLY A 152 36.91 -32.74 -13.09
CA GLY A 152 35.46 -32.72 -12.91
C GLY A 152 35.03 -32.97 -11.47
N ARG A 153 35.78 -32.44 -10.49
CA ARG A 153 35.46 -32.47 -9.06
C ARG A 153 34.45 -31.38 -8.71
N SER A 154 33.65 -31.60 -7.68
CA SER A 154 32.74 -30.60 -7.11
C SER A 154 33.32 -29.92 -5.87
N LEU A 155 32.67 -28.89 -5.36
CA LEU A 155 33.07 -28.14 -4.17
C LEU A 155 33.24 -29.03 -2.93
N ASP A 156 32.46 -30.11 -2.82
CA ASP A 156 32.54 -31.11 -1.74
C ASP A 156 33.86 -31.90 -1.72
N ASP A 157 34.59 -31.95 -2.83
CA ASP A 157 35.86 -32.68 -2.94
C ASP A 157 37.04 -31.89 -2.35
N PHE A 158 36.85 -30.63 -1.98
CA PHE A 158 37.89 -29.73 -1.50
C PHE A 158 37.79 -29.50 0.02
N ALA A 159 38.94 -29.36 0.67
CA ALA A 159 39.01 -29.10 2.12
C ALA A 159 39.43 -27.66 2.45
N ASP A 160 40.09 -26.98 1.50
CA ASP A 160 40.66 -25.64 1.64
C ASP A 160 40.72 -24.93 0.28
N TRP A 161 40.93 -23.61 0.32
CA TRP A 161 41.04 -22.77 -0.86
C TRP A 161 42.30 -23.06 -1.69
N GLU A 162 43.38 -23.56 -1.07
CA GLU A 162 44.61 -23.93 -1.79
C GLU A 162 44.33 -25.05 -2.80
N GLY A 163 43.59 -26.08 -2.37
CA GLY A 163 43.17 -27.19 -3.23
C GLY A 163 42.25 -26.73 -4.36
N LEU A 164 41.28 -25.86 -4.04
CA LEU A 164 40.31 -25.34 -5.02
C LEU A 164 40.99 -24.47 -6.07
N LEU A 165 41.77 -23.47 -5.65
CA LEU A 165 42.50 -22.58 -6.57
C LEU A 165 43.50 -23.36 -7.42
N GLY A 166 44.18 -24.35 -6.84
CA GLY A 166 45.06 -25.25 -7.59
C GLY A 166 44.35 -26.02 -8.72
N ALA A 167 43.03 -26.17 -8.67
CA ALA A 167 42.23 -26.79 -9.72
C ALA A 167 41.85 -25.80 -10.84
N VAL A 168 41.63 -24.53 -10.52
CA VAL A 168 41.02 -23.55 -11.45
C VAL A 168 41.98 -22.46 -11.96
N SER A 169 43.12 -22.22 -11.30
CA SER A 169 43.98 -21.05 -11.55
C SER A 169 45.42 -21.38 -11.96
N GLU A 170 45.66 -22.51 -12.66
CA GLU A 170 47.03 -22.97 -12.96
C GLU A 170 47.81 -21.95 -13.83
N GLY A 171 48.79 -21.27 -13.22
CA GLY A 171 49.69 -20.33 -13.90
C GLY A 171 49.18 -18.88 -14.02
N GLU A 172 48.10 -18.53 -13.31
CA GLU A 172 47.50 -17.18 -13.32
C GLU A 172 48.16 -16.24 -12.30
N LYS A 173 48.05 -14.93 -12.53
CA LYS A 173 48.53 -13.87 -11.64
C LYS A 173 47.41 -12.90 -11.32
N CYS A 174 47.42 -12.31 -10.13
CA CYS A 174 46.33 -11.42 -9.68
C CYS A 174 46.21 -10.09 -10.45
N SER A 175 47.13 -9.78 -11.38
CA SER A 175 47.11 -8.53 -12.15
C SER A 175 46.58 -8.67 -13.58
N ASP A 176 46.39 -9.88 -14.07
CA ASP A 176 45.84 -10.10 -15.39
C ASP A 176 44.32 -10.28 -15.22
N ALA A 177 43.53 -9.26 -15.54
CA ALA A 177 42.10 -9.45 -15.78
C ALA A 177 41.96 -10.34 -17.03
N ILE A 178 42.16 -11.65 -16.85
CA ILE A 178 42.09 -12.65 -17.92
C ILE A 178 40.64 -13.06 -18.01
N GLY A 179 39.99 -12.53 -19.03
CA GLY A 179 38.61 -12.79 -19.38
C GLY A 179 38.26 -11.90 -20.56
N ASN A 180 37.23 -12.27 -21.32
CA ASN A 180 36.55 -11.27 -22.14
C ASN A 180 35.94 -10.20 -21.20
N ASP A 181 35.56 -9.05 -21.77
CA ASP A 181 34.97 -7.96 -20.98
C ASP A 181 33.68 -8.39 -20.25
N GLN A 182 32.99 -9.44 -20.73
CA GLN A 182 31.84 -10.07 -20.06
C GLN A 182 32.24 -10.73 -18.73
N ALA A 183 33.27 -11.57 -18.70
CA ALA A 183 33.71 -12.25 -17.48
C ALA A 183 34.18 -11.24 -16.40
N ILE A 184 34.88 -10.18 -16.81
CA ILE A 184 35.32 -9.10 -15.91
C ILE A 184 34.11 -8.35 -15.33
N ALA A 185 33.11 -8.09 -16.16
CA ALA A 185 31.87 -7.46 -15.72
C ALA A 185 31.11 -8.30 -14.69
N SER A 186 30.95 -9.60 -14.95
CA SER A 186 30.28 -10.54 -14.04
C SER A 186 31.02 -10.67 -12.71
N ALA A 187 32.35 -10.74 -12.72
CA ALA A 187 33.16 -10.81 -11.52
C ALA A 187 33.10 -9.51 -10.69
N SER A 188 33.18 -8.34 -11.34
CA SER A 188 33.04 -7.05 -10.65
C SER A 188 31.64 -6.87 -10.08
N PHE A 189 30.61 -7.37 -10.76
CA PHE A 189 29.26 -7.39 -10.24
C PHE A 189 29.19 -8.28 -9.00
N ALA A 190 29.54 -9.57 -9.08
CA ALA A 190 29.50 -10.49 -7.95
C ALA A 190 30.23 -9.95 -6.72
N ALA A 191 31.42 -9.38 -6.88
CA ALA A 191 32.21 -8.81 -5.78
C ALA A 191 31.58 -7.58 -5.11
N SER A 192 30.89 -6.71 -5.87
CA SER A 192 30.26 -5.49 -5.34
C SER A 192 28.83 -5.71 -4.86
N ALA A 193 28.16 -6.68 -5.46
CA ALA A 193 26.74 -6.95 -5.29
C ALA A 193 26.44 -8.04 -4.27
N MET A 194 27.16 -9.15 -4.39
CA MET A 194 26.82 -10.40 -3.72
C MET A 194 27.68 -10.64 -2.48
N LEU A 195 28.82 -9.97 -2.36
CA LEU A 195 29.73 -10.12 -1.23
C LEU A 195 29.70 -8.87 -0.36
N HIS A 196 29.82 -9.07 0.96
CA HIS A 196 29.82 -7.97 1.90
C HIS A 196 30.94 -6.96 1.58
N ARG A 197 30.70 -5.68 1.87
CA ARG A 197 31.63 -4.54 1.63
C ARG A 197 33.03 -4.69 2.22
N ASP A 198 33.20 -5.61 3.17
CA ASP A 198 34.47 -5.92 3.84
C ASP A 198 35.25 -7.06 3.17
N LEU A 199 34.82 -7.50 1.98
CA LEU A 199 35.50 -8.51 1.18
C LEU A 199 37.00 -8.24 1.08
N ASP A 200 37.80 -9.16 1.62
CA ASP A 200 39.24 -9.17 1.50
C ASP A 200 39.68 -10.42 0.73
N TYR A 201 40.06 -10.22 -0.54
CA TYR A 201 40.63 -11.24 -1.41
C TYR A 201 42.15 -11.04 -1.62
N ALA A 202 42.79 -10.13 -0.88
CA ALA A 202 44.24 -9.93 -0.97
C ALA A 202 45.06 -11.20 -0.69
N PRO A 203 44.66 -12.10 0.24
CA PRO A 203 45.37 -13.36 0.46
C PRO A 203 45.41 -14.27 -0.78
N VAL A 204 44.30 -14.36 -1.53
CA VAL A 204 44.23 -15.09 -2.81
C VAL A 204 45.26 -14.54 -3.77
N CYS A 205 45.37 -13.22 -3.86
CA CYS A 205 46.28 -12.54 -4.77
C CYS A 205 47.75 -12.74 -4.41
N GLU A 206 48.09 -12.65 -3.12
CA GLU A 206 49.45 -12.91 -2.64
C GLU A 206 49.86 -14.35 -2.95
N TRP A 207 48.95 -15.31 -2.79
CA TRP A 207 49.19 -16.71 -3.13
C TRP A 207 49.32 -16.94 -4.64
N LEU A 208 48.48 -16.33 -5.48
CA LEU A 208 48.61 -16.44 -6.95
C LEU A 208 49.96 -15.90 -7.45
N ASP A 209 50.45 -14.80 -6.86
CA ASP A 209 51.71 -14.18 -7.28
C ASP A 209 52.96 -14.87 -6.72
N SER A 210 52.89 -15.42 -5.50
CA SER A 210 54.05 -15.95 -4.76
C SER A 210 54.07 -17.46 -4.57
N GLY A 211 52.91 -18.11 -4.57
CA GLY A 211 52.70 -19.51 -4.17
C GLY A 211 52.87 -19.75 -2.67
N GLU A 212 52.93 -18.70 -1.85
CA GLU A 212 53.08 -18.76 -0.39
C GLU A 212 51.88 -18.08 0.30
N GLY A 213 51.52 -18.56 1.50
CA GLY A 213 50.42 -18.01 2.30
C GLY A 213 49.17 -18.90 2.30
N ASP A 214 48.18 -18.51 3.10
CA ASP A 214 46.84 -19.11 3.10
C ASP A 214 45.96 -18.29 2.14
N PRO A 215 45.48 -18.88 1.04
CA PRO A 215 44.73 -18.14 0.03
C PRO A 215 43.26 -17.95 0.38
N THR A 216 42.83 -18.17 1.63
CA THR A 216 41.43 -18.04 2.03
C THR A 216 40.97 -16.57 1.98
N PRO A 217 40.01 -16.19 1.10
CA PRO A 217 39.39 -14.88 1.12
C PRO A 217 38.45 -14.75 2.33
N SER A 218 38.16 -13.52 2.74
CA SER A 218 37.25 -13.27 3.86
C SER A 218 36.14 -12.27 3.53
N ALA A 219 34.92 -12.55 4.03
CA ALA A 219 33.80 -11.61 4.04
C ALA A 219 32.88 -11.93 5.24
N SER A 220 32.28 -10.90 5.83
CA SER A 220 31.36 -11.09 6.98
C SER A 220 30.05 -11.77 6.59
N SER A 221 29.58 -11.55 5.37
CA SER A 221 28.35 -12.16 4.85
C SER A 221 28.36 -12.25 3.32
N THR A 222 27.46 -13.08 2.77
CA THR A 222 27.24 -13.23 1.34
C THR A 222 25.75 -13.23 1.04
N MET A 223 25.37 -12.59 -0.06
CA MET A 223 24.00 -12.54 -0.54
C MET A 223 23.74 -13.78 -1.41
N TRP A 224 22.58 -14.37 -1.22
CA TRP A 224 22.03 -15.38 -2.10
C TRP A 224 20.71 -14.87 -2.67
N VAL A 225 20.64 -14.78 -4.00
CA VAL A 225 19.44 -14.38 -4.74
C VAL A 225 18.79 -15.62 -5.34
N ILE A 226 17.47 -15.76 -5.17
CA ILE A 226 16.65 -16.78 -5.85
C ILE A 226 15.64 -16.08 -6.74
N GLU A 227 15.55 -16.50 -8.00
CA GLU A 227 14.58 -16.02 -8.97
C GLU A 227 13.44 -17.05 -9.07
N ILE A 228 12.24 -16.64 -8.66
CA ILE A 228 11.01 -17.42 -8.80
C ILE A 228 10.30 -17.03 -10.09
N SER A 229 9.81 -18.02 -10.82
CA SER A 229 9.01 -17.86 -12.05
C SER A 229 7.89 -16.82 -11.87
N GLY A 230 7.75 -15.92 -12.84
CA GLY A 230 6.60 -15.01 -12.91
C GLY A 230 5.28 -15.68 -13.29
N GLU A 231 5.30 -16.96 -13.71
CA GLU A 231 4.11 -17.67 -14.17
C GLU A 231 3.21 -18.18 -13.02
N ILE A 232 3.74 -18.23 -11.79
CA ILE A 232 2.96 -18.68 -10.64
C ILE A 232 2.14 -17.52 -10.05
N SER A 233 0.95 -17.84 -9.54
CA SER A 233 0.07 -16.84 -8.93
C SER A 233 0.68 -16.20 -7.68
N ASP A 234 0.32 -14.95 -7.38
CA ASP A 234 0.84 -14.20 -6.21
C ASP A 234 0.66 -14.94 -4.88
N ASP A 235 -0.48 -15.61 -4.70
CA ASP A 235 -0.77 -16.36 -3.48
C ASP A 235 0.11 -17.61 -3.36
N GLU A 236 0.31 -18.34 -4.48
CA GLU A 236 1.21 -19.49 -4.51
C GLU A 236 2.66 -19.05 -4.30
N ARG A 237 3.10 -17.99 -4.97
CA ARG A 237 4.45 -17.41 -4.82
C ARG A 237 4.72 -17.04 -3.37
N ARG A 238 3.80 -16.32 -2.73
CA ARG A 238 3.91 -15.94 -1.32
C ARG A 238 3.96 -17.15 -0.39
N GLU A 239 3.18 -18.19 -0.66
CA GLU A 239 3.24 -19.45 0.09
C GLU A 239 4.60 -20.13 -0.08
N LYS A 240 5.10 -20.30 -1.31
CA LYS A 240 6.39 -20.94 -1.59
C LYS A 240 7.54 -20.18 -0.96
N THR A 241 7.56 -18.86 -1.08
CA THR A 241 8.60 -18.02 -0.48
C THR A 241 8.59 -18.11 1.06
N SER A 242 7.40 -18.14 1.68
CA SER A 242 7.29 -18.38 3.12
C SER A 242 7.80 -19.76 3.53
N MET A 243 7.63 -20.78 2.68
CA MET A 243 8.17 -22.13 2.92
C MET A 243 9.69 -22.15 2.79
N ILE A 244 10.27 -21.48 1.79
CA ILE A 244 11.72 -21.32 1.62
C ILE A 244 12.32 -20.68 2.88
N ARG A 245 11.77 -19.55 3.35
CA ARG A 245 12.20 -18.93 4.61
C ARG A 245 12.16 -19.92 5.77
N THR A 246 11.06 -20.67 5.90
CA THR A 246 10.90 -21.64 6.99
C THR A 246 11.92 -22.79 6.91
N MET A 247 12.28 -23.24 5.71
CA MET A 247 13.27 -24.30 5.49
C MET A 247 14.68 -23.82 5.86
N LEU A 248 15.03 -22.59 5.49
CA LEU A 248 16.33 -22.01 5.81
C LEU A 248 16.46 -21.60 7.29
N THR A 249 15.36 -21.26 7.97
CA THR A 249 15.40 -20.82 9.37
C THR A 249 14.84 -21.87 10.33
N ALA A 250 13.56 -21.77 10.69
CA ALA A 250 12.95 -22.50 11.81
C ALA A 250 12.93 -24.04 11.64
N LYS A 251 13.03 -24.56 10.41
CA LYS A 251 13.01 -25.99 10.09
C LYS A 251 14.30 -26.47 9.41
N HIS A 252 15.40 -25.72 9.55
CA HIS A 252 16.67 -26.11 8.99
C HIS A 252 17.07 -27.54 9.44
N PRO A 253 17.47 -28.46 8.54
CA PRO A 253 17.81 -29.84 8.91
C PRO A 253 18.94 -29.93 9.94
N LEU A 254 19.93 -29.04 9.84
CA LEU A 254 21.03 -28.95 10.81
C LEU A 254 20.61 -28.27 12.12
N GLY A 255 19.52 -27.49 12.13
CA GLY A 255 19.07 -26.75 13.30
C GLY A 255 20.22 -25.99 13.98
N GLU A 256 20.48 -26.30 15.26
CA GLU A 256 21.56 -25.67 16.04
C GLU A 256 22.99 -26.08 15.63
N SER A 257 23.15 -27.05 14.71
CA SER A 257 24.44 -27.47 14.17
C SER A 257 24.80 -26.82 12.84
N SER A 258 23.96 -25.89 12.36
CA SER A 258 24.26 -25.07 11.19
C SER A 258 25.47 -24.17 11.47
N SER A 259 26.40 -24.12 10.52
CA SER A 259 27.50 -23.13 10.50
C SER A 259 27.10 -21.80 9.88
N LEU A 260 25.89 -21.75 9.30
CA LEU A 260 25.31 -20.58 8.65
C LEU A 260 23.99 -20.16 9.31
N GLN A 261 23.73 -18.86 9.28
CA GLN A 261 22.47 -18.23 9.63
C GLN A 261 21.92 -17.52 8.38
N TYR A 262 20.60 -17.60 8.23
CA TYR A 262 19.90 -17.07 7.06
C TYR A 262 18.91 -16.00 7.47
N GLY A 263 19.01 -14.83 6.85
CA GLY A 263 17.97 -13.80 6.84
C GLY A 263 17.29 -13.78 5.48
N VAL A 264 15.99 -14.06 5.40
CA VAL A 264 15.28 -14.16 4.10
C VAL A 264 14.28 -13.02 3.96
N ILE A 265 14.36 -12.28 2.85
CA ILE A 265 13.49 -11.15 2.53
C ILE A 265 13.06 -11.14 1.07
N SER A 266 11.82 -10.70 0.84
CA SER A 266 11.25 -10.37 -0.47
C SER A 266 9.99 -9.54 -0.27
N ASP A 267 9.51 -8.90 -1.33
CA ASP A 267 8.25 -8.15 -1.30
C ASP A 267 7.05 -9.07 -0.96
N ASP A 268 7.11 -10.35 -1.37
CA ASP A 268 6.13 -11.36 -1.00
C ASP A 268 6.16 -11.71 0.50
N LEU A 269 7.34 -11.83 1.12
CA LEU A 269 7.47 -12.10 2.55
C LEU A 269 7.02 -10.91 3.40
N ILE A 270 7.38 -9.69 2.99
CA ILE A 270 6.88 -8.47 3.62
C ILE A 270 5.36 -8.50 3.59
N SER A 271 4.75 -8.74 2.43
CA SER A 271 3.30 -8.85 2.31
C SER A 271 2.70 -9.98 3.14
N HIS A 272 3.36 -11.14 3.19
CA HIS A 272 2.94 -12.27 4.02
C HIS A 272 2.88 -11.90 5.50
N ASP A 273 3.94 -11.27 6.02
CA ASP A 273 4.05 -10.91 7.42
C ASP A 273 3.05 -9.81 7.79
N ILE A 274 2.81 -8.82 6.91
CA ILE A 274 1.76 -7.82 7.13
C ILE A 274 0.39 -8.52 7.20
N ASN A 275 0.06 -9.37 6.23
CA ASN A 275 -1.24 -10.05 6.18
C ASN A 275 -1.45 -10.96 7.41
N GLN A 276 -0.44 -11.74 7.78
CA GLN A 276 -0.50 -12.64 8.93
C GLN A 276 -0.62 -11.87 10.25
N SER A 277 0.20 -10.82 10.43
CA SER A 277 0.15 -9.95 11.61
C SER A 277 -1.21 -9.25 11.72
N THR A 278 -1.76 -8.78 10.59
CA THR A 278 -3.09 -8.17 10.54
C THR A 278 -4.15 -9.16 11.02
N MET A 279 -4.13 -10.41 10.51
CA MET A 279 -5.16 -11.40 10.84
C MET A 279 -5.09 -11.86 12.29
N GLY A 280 -3.89 -12.00 12.85
CA GLY A 280 -3.69 -12.32 14.27
C GLY A 280 -4.23 -11.24 15.20
N ASN A 281 -4.14 -9.96 14.82
CA ASN A 281 -4.48 -8.83 15.67
C ASN A 281 -5.89 -8.27 15.48
N LEU A 282 -6.54 -8.55 14.34
CA LEU A 282 -7.86 -8.01 14.01
C LEU A 282 -8.94 -8.31 15.07
N VAL A 283 -8.98 -9.55 15.57
CA VAL A 283 -9.98 -9.95 16.58
C VAL A 283 -9.80 -9.14 17.86
N TRP A 284 -8.55 -8.97 18.31
CA TRP A 284 -8.25 -8.18 19.50
C TRP A 284 -8.58 -6.70 19.32
N LEU A 285 -8.20 -6.12 18.19
CA LEU A 285 -8.50 -4.74 17.84
C LEU A 285 -10.03 -4.49 17.84
N LEU A 286 -10.82 -5.38 17.24
CA LEU A 286 -12.28 -5.29 17.23
C LEU A 286 -12.89 -5.42 18.63
N LEU A 287 -12.40 -6.36 19.45
CA LEU A 287 -12.87 -6.54 20.83
C LEU A 287 -12.60 -5.30 21.68
N ILE A 288 -11.43 -4.70 21.54
CA ILE A 288 -11.07 -3.47 22.26
C ILE A 288 -11.94 -2.30 21.77
N ALA A 289 -12.15 -2.17 20.46
CA ALA A 289 -13.04 -1.16 19.88
C ALA A 289 -14.45 -1.26 20.48
N VAL A 290 -15.03 -2.45 20.47
CA VAL A 290 -16.34 -2.71 21.10
C VAL A 290 -16.33 -2.40 22.60
N MET A 291 -15.27 -2.78 23.32
CA MET A 291 -15.15 -2.50 24.76
C MET A 291 -15.12 -1.01 25.07
N VAL A 292 -14.36 -0.23 24.31
CA VAL A 292 -14.29 1.24 24.42
C VAL A 292 -15.65 1.86 24.15
N VAL A 293 -16.33 1.42 23.10
CA VAL A 293 -17.70 1.86 22.76
C VAL A 293 -18.67 1.55 23.91
N VAL A 294 -18.63 0.34 24.45
CA VAL A 294 -19.46 -0.07 25.59
C VAL A 294 -19.19 0.81 26.81
N ALA A 295 -17.92 1.06 27.14
CA ALA A 295 -17.55 1.91 28.27
C ALA A 295 -18.10 3.33 28.12
N LEU A 296 -17.99 3.92 26.93
CA LEU A 296 -18.46 5.28 26.67
C LEU A 296 -19.99 5.39 26.67
N LEU A 297 -20.69 4.44 26.05
CA LEU A 297 -22.14 4.36 26.10
C LEU A 297 -22.63 4.15 27.54
N ALA A 298 -21.92 3.33 28.33
CA ALA A 298 -22.25 3.12 29.74
C ALA A 298 -22.07 4.41 30.57
N ILE A 299 -21.04 5.21 30.29
CA ILE A 299 -20.85 6.53 30.91
C ILE A 299 -21.98 7.50 30.49
N ALA A 300 -22.34 7.48 29.21
CA ALA A 300 -23.32 8.39 28.61
C ALA A 300 -24.75 8.15 29.11
N PHE A 301 -25.19 6.89 29.12
CA PHE A 301 -26.59 6.53 29.35
C PHE A 301 -26.84 5.85 30.71
N ARG A 302 -25.80 5.24 31.30
CA ARG A 302 -25.88 4.52 32.59
C ARG A 302 -27.03 3.51 32.67
N SER A 303 -27.39 2.92 31.53
CA SER A 303 -28.51 1.98 31.41
C SER A 303 -28.12 0.86 30.47
N PHE A 304 -28.25 -0.39 30.93
CA PHE A 304 -27.89 -1.57 30.16
C PHE A 304 -28.55 -1.58 28.77
N MET A 305 -29.86 -1.32 28.71
CA MET A 305 -30.59 -1.38 27.44
C MET A 305 -30.20 -0.26 26.47
N MET A 306 -29.87 0.93 27.00
CA MET A 306 -29.39 2.05 26.19
C MET A 306 -27.98 1.82 25.65
N VAL A 307 -27.22 0.89 26.24
CA VAL A 307 -25.90 0.46 25.76
C VAL A 307 -26.03 -0.73 24.80
N ALA A 308 -26.82 -1.73 25.18
CA ALA A 308 -26.95 -2.98 24.44
C ALA A 308 -27.64 -2.80 23.09
N ALA A 309 -28.68 -1.96 22.99
CA ALA A 309 -29.41 -1.81 21.74
C ALA A 309 -28.55 -1.18 20.62
N PRO A 310 -27.84 -0.04 20.83
CA PRO A 310 -26.90 0.49 19.86
C PRO A 310 -25.80 -0.50 19.51
N LEU A 311 -25.23 -1.19 20.52
CA LEU A 311 -24.17 -2.15 20.27
C LEU A 311 -24.65 -3.28 19.33
N LEU A 312 -25.81 -3.87 19.59
CA LEU A 312 -26.38 -4.90 18.72
C LEU A 312 -26.67 -4.38 17.30
N GLY A 313 -27.20 -3.17 17.19
CA GLY A 313 -27.44 -2.53 15.89
C GLY A 313 -26.15 -2.28 15.12
N LEU A 314 -25.11 -1.81 15.78
CA LEU A 314 -23.82 -1.51 15.17
C LEU A 314 -23.04 -2.77 14.81
N SER A 315 -23.06 -3.79 15.66
CA SER A 315 -22.51 -5.10 15.31
C SER A 315 -23.23 -5.71 14.12
N ALA A 316 -24.57 -5.58 14.04
CA ALA A 316 -25.32 -6.00 12.86
C ALA A 316 -24.91 -5.20 11.61
N ALA A 317 -24.75 -3.88 11.72
CA ALA A 317 -24.31 -3.04 10.62
C ALA A 317 -22.91 -3.42 10.09
N LEU A 318 -21.96 -3.74 10.97
CA LEU A 318 -20.65 -4.25 10.57
C LEU A 318 -20.75 -5.57 9.80
N VAL A 319 -21.51 -6.52 10.34
CA VAL A 319 -21.74 -7.82 9.68
C VAL A 319 -22.41 -7.63 8.31
N TRP A 320 -23.36 -6.70 8.19
CA TRP A 320 -23.98 -6.37 6.90
C TRP A 320 -22.96 -5.77 5.93
N THR A 321 -22.10 -4.89 6.41
CA THR A 321 -21.11 -4.18 5.57
C THR A 321 -20.12 -5.17 4.98
N TYR A 322 -19.40 -5.92 5.81
CA TYR A 322 -18.44 -6.91 5.30
C TYR A 322 -19.16 -8.04 4.55
N GLY A 323 -20.31 -8.51 5.02
CA GLY A 323 -21.03 -9.60 4.34
C GLY A 323 -21.49 -9.23 2.92
N ILE A 324 -21.91 -7.98 2.69
CA ILE A 324 -22.25 -7.48 1.36
C ILE A 324 -20.99 -7.33 0.49
N VAL A 325 -19.91 -6.78 1.03
CA VAL A 325 -18.66 -6.59 0.27
C VAL A 325 -18.06 -7.94 -0.13
N THR A 326 -18.06 -8.93 0.76
CA THR A 326 -17.66 -10.31 0.45
C THR A 326 -18.60 -10.96 -0.58
N LEU A 327 -19.91 -10.70 -0.52
CA LEU A 327 -20.87 -11.21 -1.52
C LEU A 327 -20.66 -10.61 -2.92
N LEU A 328 -20.08 -9.41 -3.00
CA LEU A 328 -19.71 -8.75 -4.24
C LEU A 328 -18.34 -9.19 -4.78
N ASP A 329 -17.67 -10.13 -4.10
CA ASP A 329 -16.34 -10.65 -4.48
C ASP A 329 -15.28 -9.54 -4.59
N MET A 330 -15.41 -8.49 -3.77
CA MET A 330 -14.44 -7.42 -3.72
C MET A 330 -13.21 -7.86 -2.91
N ARG A 331 -12.02 -7.70 -3.49
CA ARG A 331 -10.75 -7.92 -2.78
C ARG A 331 -10.59 -6.88 -1.67
N LEU A 332 -10.44 -7.35 -0.43
CA LEU A 332 -10.23 -6.51 0.74
C LEU A 332 -8.73 -6.29 0.93
N SER A 333 -8.31 -5.04 1.01
CA SER A 333 -6.93 -4.66 1.34
C SER A 333 -6.79 -4.45 2.84
N VAL A 334 -5.56 -4.39 3.37
CA VAL A 334 -5.36 -4.08 4.80
C VAL A 334 -5.99 -2.75 5.24
N LEU A 335 -6.28 -1.84 4.32
CA LEU A 335 -7.01 -0.60 4.61
C LEU A 335 -8.39 -0.87 5.22
N GLU A 336 -9.10 -1.91 4.77
CA GLU A 336 -10.45 -2.24 5.25
C GLU A 336 -10.48 -2.71 6.72
N VAL A 337 -9.33 -2.93 7.37
CA VAL A 337 -9.26 -3.14 8.82
C VAL A 337 -9.75 -1.90 9.58
N ALA A 338 -9.48 -0.70 9.06
CA ALA A 338 -9.90 0.55 9.69
C ALA A 338 -11.42 0.78 9.59
N VAL A 339 -12.11 0.15 8.63
CA VAL A 339 -13.56 0.30 8.42
C VAL A 339 -14.35 -0.03 9.69
N ALA A 340 -14.02 -1.11 10.40
CA ALA A 340 -14.80 -1.51 11.56
C ALA A 340 -14.80 -0.44 12.67
N PRO A 341 -13.65 0.06 13.16
CA PRO A 341 -13.61 1.17 14.10
C PRO A 341 -14.25 2.46 13.56
N VAL A 342 -14.10 2.80 12.28
CA VAL A 342 -14.74 3.97 11.65
C VAL A 342 -16.26 3.86 11.73
N VAL A 343 -16.82 2.73 11.28
CA VAL A 343 -18.27 2.49 11.24
C VAL A 343 -18.85 2.42 12.65
N LEU A 344 -18.15 1.82 13.61
CA LEU A 344 -18.55 1.88 15.01
C LEU A 344 -18.55 3.33 15.52
N GLY A 345 -17.46 4.07 15.31
CA GLY A 345 -17.31 5.46 15.75
C GLY A 345 -18.37 6.40 15.19
N LEU A 346 -18.70 6.25 13.91
CA LEU A 346 -19.73 7.03 13.21
C LEU A 346 -21.15 6.58 13.57
N GLY A 347 -21.41 5.27 13.56
CA GLY A 347 -22.75 4.75 13.78
C GLY A 347 -23.28 4.97 15.22
N ILE A 348 -22.36 5.11 16.18
CA ILE A 348 -22.71 5.50 17.55
C ILE A 348 -23.39 6.86 17.57
N ASP A 349 -22.97 7.80 16.72
CA ASP A 349 -23.54 9.15 16.68
C ASP A 349 -25.05 9.13 16.39
N TYR A 350 -25.42 8.39 15.34
CA TYR A 350 -26.83 8.20 14.95
C TYR A 350 -27.64 7.58 16.10
N SER A 351 -27.07 6.59 16.77
CA SER A 351 -27.69 5.93 17.91
C SER A 351 -27.86 6.89 19.09
N ILE A 352 -26.83 7.68 19.43
CA ILE A 352 -26.85 8.64 20.55
C ILE A 352 -27.91 9.71 20.32
N HIS A 353 -27.94 10.30 19.13
CA HIS A 353 -28.91 11.34 18.80
C HIS A 353 -30.34 10.80 18.86
N MET A 354 -30.59 9.64 18.25
CA MET A 354 -31.90 8.99 18.28
C MET A 354 -32.36 8.63 19.69
N GLN A 355 -31.45 8.07 20.51
CA GLN A 355 -31.74 7.67 21.88
C GLN A 355 -31.96 8.86 22.82
N ARG A 356 -31.20 9.94 22.69
CA ARG A 356 -31.45 11.16 23.49
C ARG A 356 -32.75 11.84 23.09
N GLY A 357 -33.07 11.89 21.80
CA GLY A 357 -34.37 12.37 21.34
C GLY A 357 -35.51 11.48 21.86
N TYR A 358 -35.30 10.16 21.89
CA TYR A 358 -36.23 9.21 22.49
C TYR A 358 -36.46 9.48 23.98
N GLU A 359 -35.41 9.61 24.78
CA GLU A 359 -35.51 9.96 26.21
C GLU A 359 -36.26 11.28 26.43
N PHE A 360 -36.04 12.26 25.55
CA PHE A 360 -36.70 13.56 25.64
C PHE A 360 -38.20 13.46 25.33
N ALA A 361 -38.57 12.79 24.23
CA ALA A 361 -39.95 12.57 23.84
C ALA A 361 -40.70 11.72 24.87
N LYS A 362 -40.04 10.70 25.44
CA LYS A 362 -40.59 9.80 26.47
C LYS A 362 -40.99 10.53 27.76
N LYS A 363 -40.40 11.69 28.08
CA LYS A 363 -40.86 12.52 29.20
C LYS A 363 -42.28 13.08 29.00
N ARG A 364 -42.74 13.16 27.74
CA ARG A 364 -44.04 13.72 27.35
C ARG A 364 -45.02 12.66 26.84
N SER A 365 -44.53 11.53 26.33
CA SER A 365 -45.34 10.47 25.71
C SER A 365 -45.31 9.15 26.49
N VAL A 366 -46.45 8.47 26.59
CA VAL A 366 -46.58 7.18 27.30
C VAL A 366 -46.13 5.96 26.45
N SER A 367 -46.22 6.03 25.12
CA SER A 367 -45.83 4.92 24.22
C SER A 367 -44.37 5.04 23.75
N ALA A 368 -43.62 3.94 23.78
CA ALA A 368 -42.27 3.84 23.23
C ALA A 368 -42.25 4.11 21.71
N ALA A 369 -43.21 3.56 20.97
CA ALA A 369 -43.29 3.76 19.52
C ALA A 369 -43.54 5.23 19.17
N ARG A 370 -44.42 5.92 19.92
CA ARG A 370 -44.65 7.36 19.71
C ARG A 370 -43.39 8.18 20.03
N ALA A 371 -42.72 7.89 21.14
CA ALA A 371 -41.48 8.58 21.52
C ALA A 371 -40.37 8.43 20.47
N TRP A 372 -40.19 7.23 19.92
CA TRP A 372 -39.15 6.97 18.91
C TRP A 372 -39.46 7.66 17.59
N VAL A 373 -40.71 7.58 17.13
CA VAL A 373 -41.14 8.26 15.90
C VAL A 373 -41.09 9.77 16.05
N GLU A 374 -41.44 10.31 17.23
CA GLU A 374 -41.29 11.74 17.53
C GLU A 374 -39.82 12.15 17.46
N SER A 375 -38.92 11.41 18.12
CA SER A 375 -37.46 11.61 18.06
C SER A 375 -36.96 11.65 16.61
N PHE A 376 -37.32 10.64 15.82
CA PHE A 376 -36.97 10.58 14.39
C PHE A 376 -37.53 11.78 13.63
N SER A 377 -38.80 12.14 13.83
CA SER A 377 -39.44 13.23 13.08
C SER A 377 -38.78 14.59 13.32
N VAL A 378 -38.26 14.83 14.53
CA VAL A 378 -37.54 16.05 14.91
C VAL A 378 -36.13 16.05 14.30
N LEU A 379 -35.44 14.91 14.33
CA LEU A 379 -34.04 14.80 13.90
C LEU A 379 -33.85 14.46 12.42
N ARG A 380 -34.92 14.02 11.72
CA ARG A 380 -34.84 13.44 10.37
C ARG A 380 -34.04 14.28 9.39
N LEU A 381 -34.23 15.61 9.39
CA LEU A 381 -33.59 16.49 8.42
C LEU A 381 -32.11 16.66 8.70
N ALA A 382 -31.69 16.70 9.97
CA ALA A 382 -30.28 16.80 10.33
C ALA A 382 -29.58 15.45 10.07
N LEU A 383 -30.16 14.35 10.55
CA LEU A 383 -29.58 13.01 10.40
C LEU A 383 -29.53 12.54 8.94
N SER A 384 -30.61 12.75 8.15
CA SER A 384 -30.60 12.34 6.75
C SER A 384 -29.61 13.15 5.93
N LEU A 385 -29.48 14.44 6.24
CA LEU A 385 -28.55 15.32 5.54
C LEU A 385 -27.11 14.89 5.84
N ALA A 386 -26.79 14.70 7.11
CA ALA A 386 -25.52 14.19 7.57
C ALA A 386 -25.13 12.89 6.85
N VAL A 387 -26.00 11.88 6.90
CA VAL A 387 -25.76 10.58 6.23
C VAL A 387 -25.54 10.75 4.73
N VAL A 388 -26.36 11.55 4.04
CA VAL A 388 -26.22 11.77 2.61
C VAL A 388 -24.89 12.44 2.28
N THR A 389 -24.50 13.49 3.00
CA THR A 389 -23.22 14.16 2.76
C THR A 389 -22.03 13.26 3.07
N THR A 390 -22.10 12.49 4.15
CA THR A 390 -21.03 11.56 4.56
C THR A 390 -20.87 10.41 3.57
N VAL A 391 -21.98 9.82 3.10
CA VAL A 391 -21.96 8.78 2.06
C VAL A 391 -21.35 9.32 0.76
N PHE A 392 -21.75 10.51 0.31
CA PHE A 392 -21.18 11.08 -0.91
C PHE A 392 -19.72 11.49 -0.76
N ALA A 393 -19.30 11.95 0.42
CA ALA A 393 -17.89 12.23 0.72
C ALA A 393 -17.05 10.94 0.63
N PHE A 394 -17.57 9.80 1.12
CA PHE A 394 -16.90 8.51 0.98
C PHE A 394 -16.90 7.98 -0.46
N LEU A 395 -18.01 8.12 -1.17
CA LEU A 395 -18.12 7.72 -2.57
C LEU A 395 -17.28 8.61 -3.51
N ALA A 396 -16.83 9.79 -3.06
CA ALA A 396 -15.88 10.59 -3.82
C ALA A 396 -14.57 9.82 -4.09
N ASN A 397 -14.18 8.87 -3.22
CA ASN A 397 -13.01 8.03 -3.44
C ASN A 397 -13.17 7.03 -4.60
N LEU A 398 -14.38 6.85 -5.14
CA LEU A 398 -14.58 6.05 -6.36
C LEU A 398 -13.90 6.66 -7.59
N SER A 399 -13.55 7.96 -7.55
CA SER A 399 -12.77 8.59 -8.62
C SER A 399 -11.26 8.35 -8.48
N SER A 400 -10.80 7.75 -7.39
CA SER A 400 -9.38 7.45 -7.21
C SER A 400 -8.92 6.42 -8.24
N GLU A 401 -7.75 6.65 -8.81
CA GLU A 401 -7.09 5.71 -9.71
C GLU A 401 -6.65 4.43 -8.97
N LEU A 402 -6.41 4.54 -7.66
CA LEU A 402 -5.94 3.44 -6.82
C LEU A 402 -7.12 2.53 -6.42
N PRO A 403 -7.12 1.24 -6.83
CA PRO A 403 -8.20 0.32 -6.51
C PRO A 403 -8.54 0.20 -5.00
N PRO A 404 -7.55 0.13 -4.08
CA PRO A 404 -7.85 -0.02 -2.65
C PRO A 404 -8.58 1.18 -2.06
N LEU A 405 -8.32 2.40 -2.54
CA LEU A 405 -9.03 3.60 -2.09
C LEU A 405 -10.50 3.61 -2.55
N ARG A 406 -10.77 3.09 -3.75
CA ARG A 406 -12.14 2.91 -4.27
C ARG A 406 -12.93 1.94 -3.40
N THR A 407 -12.35 0.77 -3.09
CA THR A 407 -12.97 -0.27 -2.25
C THR A 407 -13.18 0.24 -0.82
N PHE A 408 -12.19 0.92 -0.25
CA PHE A 408 -12.29 1.48 1.10
C PHE A 408 -13.41 2.54 1.19
N GLY A 409 -13.47 3.46 0.22
CA GLY A 409 -14.52 4.48 0.14
C GLY A 409 -15.92 3.87 -0.02
N PHE A 410 -16.07 2.88 -0.91
CA PHE A 410 -17.33 2.15 -1.07
C PHE A 410 -17.76 1.43 0.21
N THR A 411 -16.83 0.75 0.85
CA THR A 411 -17.06 -0.01 2.08
C THR A 411 -17.49 0.91 3.23
N LEU A 412 -16.85 2.08 3.39
CA LEU A 412 -17.27 3.08 4.38
C LEU A 412 -18.64 3.69 4.08
N ALA A 413 -18.92 4.01 2.81
CA ALA A 413 -20.24 4.50 2.41
C ALA A 413 -21.34 3.49 2.75
N LEU A 414 -21.12 2.20 2.43
CA LEU A 414 -22.02 1.12 2.80
C LEU A 414 -22.14 0.94 4.31
N GLY A 415 -21.03 1.07 5.03
CA GLY A 415 -20.98 1.04 6.49
C GLY A 415 -21.83 2.11 7.15
N VAL A 416 -21.74 3.35 6.65
CA VAL A 416 -22.56 4.47 7.13
C VAL A 416 -24.05 4.24 6.86
N VAL A 417 -24.42 3.75 5.67
CA VAL A 417 -25.82 3.41 5.34
C VAL A 417 -26.34 2.29 6.23
N SER A 418 -25.54 1.24 6.43
CA SER A 418 -25.87 0.09 7.28
C SER A 418 -26.03 0.52 8.73
N ALA A 419 -25.11 1.34 9.24
CA ALA A 419 -25.17 1.88 10.59
C ALA A 419 -26.40 2.78 10.77
N PHE A 420 -26.68 3.69 9.84
CA PHE A 420 -27.87 4.54 9.91
C PHE A 420 -29.17 3.72 9.90
N ALA A 421 -29.27 2.72 9.02
CA ALA A 421 -30.44 1.83 8.96
C ALA A 421 -30.61 1.03 10.26
N ALA A 422 -29.54 0.41 10.76
CA ALA A 422 -29.58 -0.35 12.01
C ALA A 422 -29.91 0.55 13.21
N SER A 423 -29.28 1.72 13.33
CA SER A 423 -29.46 2.65 14.46
C SER A 423 -30.82 3.34 14.48
N THR A 424 -31.46 3.55 13.32
CA THR A 424 -32.79 4.20 13.28
C THR A 424 -33.94 3.20 13.29
N ILE A 425 -33.81 2.08 12.58
CA ILE A 425 -34.88 1.09 12.37
C ILE A 425 -34.75 -0.04 13.39
N THR A 426 -33.63 -0.76 13.39
CA THR A 426 -33.43 -1.94 14.25
C THR A 426 -33.41 -1.56 15.72
N VAL A 427 -32.58 -0.59 16.13
CA VAL A 427 -32.48 -0.14 17.52
C VAL A 427 -33.82 0.40 18.04
N GLY A 428 -34.56 1.13 17.21
CA GLY A 428 -35.89 1.62 17.55
C GLY A 428 -36.91 0.50 17.77
N ALA A 429 -36.92 -0.49 16.88
CA ALA A 429 -37.77 -1.67 17.00
C ALA A 429 -37.43 -2.50 18.26
N VAL A 430 -36.13 -2.64 18.57
CA VAL A 430 -35.63 -3.28 19.79
C VAL A 430 -36.15 -2.58 21.04
N HIS A 431 -36.09 -1.24 21.12
CA HIS A 431 -36.64 -0.49 22.26
C HIS A 431 -38.15 -0.74 22.45
N ILE A 432 -38.92 -0.76 21.36
CA ILE A 432 -40.36 -1.01 21.41
C ILE A 432 -40.67 -2.43 21.91
N VAL A 433 -39.95 -3.44 21.40
CA VAL A 433 -40.14 -4.85 21.79
C VAL A 433 -39.78 -5.07 23.25
N VAL A 434 -38.64 -4.53 23.70
CA VAL A 434 -38.17 -4.72 25.09
C VAL A 434 -39.04 -3.97 26.08
N GLU A 435 -39.50 -2.76 25.78
CA GLU A 435 -40.35 -2.03 26.72
C GLU A 435 -41.72 -2.70 26.88
N LYS A 436 -42.24 -3.31 25.81
CA LYS A 436 -43.47 -4.12 25.86
C LYS A 436 -43.34 -5.37 26.73
N SER A 437 -42.13 -5.91 26.89
CA SER A 437 -41.88 -7.11 27.70
C SER A 437 -41.35 -6.83 29.11
N ALA A 438 -40.56 -5.77 29.30
CA ALA A 438 -39.83 -5.47 30.54
C ALA A 438 -40.36 -4.25 31.33
N GLY A 439 -41.27 -3.45 30.77
CA GLY A 439 -41.88 -2.28 31.44
C GLY A 439 -41.13 -0.95 31.26
N GLU A 440 -41.73 0.17 31.71
CA GLU A 440 -41.19 1.52 31.56
C GLU A 440 -39.84 1.70 32.28
N MET A 441 -38.85 2.21 31.55
CA MET A 441 -37.57 2.62 32.12
C MET A 441 -37.51 4.15 32.21
N ARG A 442 -37.19 4.69 33.41
CA ARG A 442 -36.98 6.13 33.62
C ARG A 442 -35.50 6.47 33.53
N HIS A 443 -35.15 7.39 32.63
CA HIS A 443 -33.77 7.84 32.42
C HIS A 443 -33.59 9.33 32.67
N ARG A 444 -32.36 9.71 33.05
CA ARG A 444 -31.93 11.11 33.19
C ARG A 444 -30.74 11.36 32.26
N GLY A 445 -31.00 11.92 31.09
CA GLY A 445 -29.96 12.47 30.22
C GLY A 445 -29.19 13.64 30.86
N LEU A 446 -27.90 13.74 30.52
CA LEU A 446 -27.01 14.84 30.90
C LEU A 446 -27.39 16.14 30.16
N ARG A 447 -27.63 17.23 30.89
CA ARG A 447 -27.75 18.60 30.35
C ARG A 447 -26.73 19.50 31.04
N MET A 448 -26.04 20.33 30.27
CA MET A 448 -24.99 21.22 30.79
C MET A 448 -25.40 22.70 30.65
N ASP A 449 -26.45 23.12 31.36
CA ASP A 449 -26.98 24.48 31.22
C ASP A 449 -25.97 25.58 31.65
N ARG A 450 -25.08 25.28 32.61
CA ARG A 450 -24.02 26.22 33.06
C ARG A 450 -22.91 26.43 32.03
N SER A 451 -22.48 25.38 31.31
CA SER A 451 -21.46 25.53 30.27
C SER A 451 -22.01 26.25 29.06
N ALA A 452 -23.29 26.03 28.71
CA ALA A 452 -23.97 26.76 27.66
C ALA A 452 -24.01 28.27 27.92
N ASP A 453 -24.28 28.68 29.17
CA ASP A 453 -24.21 30.08 29.60
C ASP A 453 -22.82 30.70 29.46
N LEU A 454 -21.78 29.93 29.76
CA LEU A 454 -20.40 30.38 29.63
C LEU A 454 -20.00 30.50 28.16
N ALA A 455 -20.28 29.47 27.36
CA ALA A 455 -19.98 29.42 25.93
C ALA A 455 -20.67 30.55 25.16
N THR A 456 -21.96 30.80 25.43
CA THR A 456 -22.70 31.88 24.77
C THR A 456 -22.13 33.26 25.12
N ARG A 457 -21.76 33.49 26.39
CA ARG A 457 -21.13 34.75 26.82
C ARG A 457 -19.74 34.94 26.20
N PHE A 458 -18.96 33.86 26.13
CA PHE A 458 -17.67 33.85 25.46
C PHE A 458 -17.82 34.21 23.98
N GLN A 459 -18.73 33.52 23.28
CA GLN A 459 -18.99 33.77 21.86
C GLN A 459 -19.39 35.21 21.61
N ARG A 460 -20.36 35.73 22.36
CA ARG A 460 -20.85 37.11 22.23
C ARG A 460 -19.77 38.17 22.39
N ARG A 461 -18.79 37.95 23.28
CA ARG A 461 -17.73 38.93 23.56
C ARG A 461 -16.52 38.78 22.64
N ASN A 462 -16.22 37.57 22.18
CA ASN A 462 -14.94 37.23 21.57
C ASN A 462 -15.04 36.79 20.10
N THR A 463 -16.22 36.78 19.46
CA THR A 463 -16.40 36.30 18.07
C THR A 463 -15.32 36.79 17.11
N ALA A 464 -15.08 38.12 17.02
CA ALA A 464 -14.08 38.67 16.10
C ALA A 464 -12.64 38.23 16.43
N ARG A 465 -12.31 38.05 17.71
CA ARG A 465 -10.99 37.56 18.15
C ARG A 465 -10.81 36.09 17.80
N VAL A 466 -11.85 35.27 17.99
CA VAL A 466 -11.85 33.85 17.61
C VAL A 466 -11.60 33.71 16.10
N LEU A 467 -12.34 34.45 15.27
CA LEU A 467 -12.15 34.40 13.81
C LEU A 467 -10.74 34.84 13.38
N LEU A 468 -10.18 35.88 14.01
CA LEU A 468 -8.82 36.34 13.72
C LEU A 468 -7.76 35.30 14.13
N ILE A 469 -7.88 34.72 15.33
CA ILE A 469 -6.98 33.66 15.81
C ILE A 469 -7.06 32.45 14.88
N VAL A 470 -8.27 32.04 14.50
CA VAL A 470 -8.46 30.90 13.59
C VAL A 470 -7.82 31.18 12.23
N ALA A 471 -7.99 32.38 11.67
CA ALA A 471 -7.33 32.76 10.42
C ALA A 471 -5.79 32.72 10.53
N MET A 472 -5.21 33.18 11.64
CA MET A 472 -3.77 33.12 11.87
C MET A 472 -3.25 31.69 12.00
N ILE A 473 -3.94 30.84 12.78
CA ILE A 473 -3.56 29.43 12.94
C ILE A 473 -3.67 28.72 11.59
N THR A 474 -4.76 28.93 10.85
CA THR A 474 -4.95 28.33 9.52
C THR A 474 -3.83 28.72 8.57
N MET A 475 -3.45 30.00 8.53
CA MET A 475 -2.32 30.46 7.72
C MET A 475 -1.01 29.79 8.15
N GLY A 476 -0.76 29.68 9.46
CA GLY A 476 0.40 28.97 10.00
C GLY A 476 0.42 27.49 9.62
N SER A 477 -0.71 26.80 9.78
CA SER A 477 -0.88 25.39 9.43
C SER A 477 -0.57 25.12 7.96
N VAL A 478 -1.06 25.97 7.04
CA VAL A 478 -0.79 25.83 5.60
C VAL A 478 0.70 26.05 5.30
N ILE A 479 1.35 27.01 5.95
CA ILE A 479 2.79 27.27 5.74
C ILE A 479 3.65 26.12 6.24
N VAL A 480 3.32 25.54 7.39
CA VAL A 480 4.04 24.38 7.95
C VAL A 480 3.82 23.15 7.07
N ALA A 481 2.57 22.89 6.68
CA ALA A 481 2.21 21.79 5.79
C ALA A 481 3.00 21.77 4.47
N ILE A 482 3.12 22.92 3.80
CA ILE A 482 3.85 23.02 2.52
C ILE A 482 5.36 22.73 2.68
N ARG A 483 5.91 22.86 3.89
CA ARG A 483 7.36 22.74 4.14
C ARG A 483 7.79 21.39 4.70
N GLU A 484 6.93 20.76 5.49
CA GLU A 484 7.31 19.61 6.33
C GLU A 484 6.60 18.31 5.94
N LEU A 485 5.58 18.33 5.08
CA LEU A 485 4.90 17.10 4.68
C LEU A 485 5.58 16.45 3.48
N ASP A 486 6.01 15.21 3.69
CA ASP A 486 6.50 14.30 2.65
C ASP A 486 5.34 13.49 2.04
N THR A 487 5.49 13.14 0.76
CA THR A 487 4.56 12.31 -0.03
C THR A 487 5.13 10.94 -0.41
N SER A 488 6.27 10.53 0.14
CA SER A 488 6.85 9.20 -0.04
C SER A 488 5.90 8.07 0.43
N PHE A 489 5.90 6.93 -0.27
CA PHE A 489 5.12 5.74 0.10
C PHE A 489 6.00 4.50 0.02
N GLU A 490 6.14 3.77 1.13
CA GLU A 490 6.88 2.51 1.17
C GLU A 490 6.00 1.38 1.69
N LEU A 491 6.14 0.16 1.14
CA LEU A 491 5.44 -1.02 1.67
C LEU A 491 5.83 -1.28 3.14
N THR A 492 7.03 -0.85 3.54
CA THR A 492 7.49 -0.96 4.92
C THR A 492 6.84 0.03 5.87
N ASP A 493 6.10 1.03 5.39
CA ASP A 493 5.27 1.88 6.26
C ASP A 493 4.18 1.05 6.97
N PHE A 494 3.82 -0.11 6.42
CA PHE A 494 2.89 -1.05 7.06
C PHE A 494 3.54 -1.90 8.15
N LEU A 495 4.87 -1.92 8.23
CA LEU A 495 5.63 -2.71 9.17
C LEU A 495 6.19 -1.83 10.29
N SER A 496 6.09 -2.27 11.55
CA SER A 496 6.85 -1.64 12.63
C SER A 496 8.34 -2.00 12.50
N GLU A 497 9.23 -1.02 12.58
CA GLU A 497 10.67 -1.29 12.61
C GLU A 497 11.08 -2.16 13.81
N GLU A 498 10.38 -2.03 14.94
CA GLU A 498 10.67 -2.81 16.14
C GLU A 498 10.03 -4.21 16.10
N GLY A 499 10.86 -5.24 16.20
CA GLY A 499 10.45 -6.61 16.54
C GLY A 499 10.04 -7.50 15.36
N MET A 500 10.36 -7.12 14.12
CA MET A 500 10.12 -7.95 12.94
C MET A 500 11.41 -8.30 12.21
N GLU A 501 11.67 -9.61 12.13
CA GLU A 501 12.86 -10.21 11.50
C GLU A 501 13.08 -9.71 10.07
N VAL A 502 12.01 -9.56 9.27
CA VAL A 502 12.12 -9.10 7.88
C VAL A 502 12.68 -7.67 7.76
N MET A 503 12.44 -6.81 8.75
CA MET A 503 12.95 -5.43 8.76
C MET A 503 14.40 -5.36 9.20
N GLU A 504 14.80 -6.21 10.15
CA GLU A 504 16.19 -6.36 10.59
C GLU A 504 17.04 -6.85 9.42
N VAL A 505 16.64 -7.94 8.77
CA VAL A 505 17.32 -8.51 7.59
C VAL A 505 17.47 -7.48 6.46
N ARG A 506 16.43 -6.67 6.19
CA ARG A 506 16.51 -5.62 5.17
C ARG A 506 17.62 -4.62 5.47
N ASN A 507 17.65 -4.13 6.70
CA ASN A 507 18.61 -3.12 7.11
C ASN A 507 20.03 -3.68 7.09
N ASP A 508 20.20 -4.93 7.54
CA ASP A 508 21.48 -5.64 7.46
C ASP A 508 21.95 -5.72 5.99
N ILE A 509 21.10 -6.14 5.06
CA ILE A 509 21.42 -6.17 3.62
C ILE A 509 21.82 -4.78 3.11
N TYR A 510 21.06 -3.72 3.44
CA TYR A 510 21.34 -2.36 2.96
C TYR A 510 22.67 -1.78 3.49
N ASP A 511 23.06 -2.18 4.69
CA ASP A 511 24.32 -1.77 5.32
C ASP A 511 25.50 -2.62 4.84
N SER A 512 25.26 -3.90 4.52
CA SER A 512 26.27 -4.89 4.16
C SER A 512 26.72 -4.86 2.70
N TYR A 513 25.84 -4.55 1.74
CA TYR A 513 26.14 -4.66 0.30
C TYR A 513 26.01 -3.31 -0.43
N ASP A 514 26.81 -3.08 -1.49
CA ASP A 514 26.73 -1.86 -2.30
C ASP A 514 25.50 -1.83 -3.20
N ALA A 515 25.10 -2.99 -3.68
CA ALA A 515 24.03 -3.17 -4.65
C ALA A 515 22.74 -3.73 -4.01
N ALA A 516 22.61 -3.68 -2.68
CA ALA A 516 21.51 -4.26 -1.91
C ALA A 516 20.08 -3.76 -2.22
N ALA A 517 19.93 -2.74 -3.08
CA ALA A 517 18.68 -2.08 -3.39
C ALA A 517 18.34 -2.18 -4.89
N TRP A 518 18.48 -3.38 -5.45
CA TRP A 518 18.08 -3.68 -6.82
C TRP A 518 16.58 -3.61 -6.98
N LYS A 519 16.19 -2.75 -7.89
CA LYS A 519 14.86 -2.71 -8.45
C LYS A 519 14.96 -2.80 -9.96
N THR A 520 13.88 -3.21 -10.58
CA THR A 520 13.85 -3.41 -12.03
C THR A 520 13.10 -2.28 -12.72
N VAL A 521 13.59 -1.91 -13.89
CA VAL A 521 12.83 -1.18 -14.90
C VAL A 521 12.71 -2.08 -16.12
N VAL A 522 11.48 -2.31 -16.56
CA VAL A 522 11.20 -3.16 -17.72
C VAL A 522 10.71 -2.28 -18.86
N ILE A 523 11.35 -2.40 -20.02
CA ILE A 523 10.93 -1.76 -21.25
C ILE A 523 10.41 -2.83 -22.20
N LEU A 524 9.18 -2.63 -22.64
CA LEU A 524 8.44 -3.51 -23.52
C LEU A 524 8.33 -2.86 -24.90
N VAL A 525 8.59 -3.62 -25.94
CA VAL A 525 8.46 -3.15 -27.32
C VAL A 525 7.56 -4.10 -28.09
N GLU A 526 6.52 -3.54 -28.72
CA GLU A 526 5.63 -4.27 -29.60
C GLU A 526 5.49 -3.60 -30.97
N PRO A 527 5.01 -4.33 -32.01
CA PRO A 527 4.83 -3.76 -33.33
C PRO A 527 3.83 -2.61 -33.30
N ALA A 528 4.06 -1.59 -34.14
CA ALA A 528 3.15 -0.48 -34.25
C ALA A 528 1.73 -0.95 -34.62
N SER A 529 0.71 -0.23 -34.14
CA SER A 529 -0.70 -0.54 -34.37
C SER A 529 -1.02 -0.96 -35.83
N GLY A 530 -1.26 -2.25 -36.04
CA GLY A 530 -1.64 -2.84 -37.33
C GLY A 530 -0.55 -3.65 -38.04
N ASP A 531 0.68 -3.61 -37.54
CA ASP A 531 1.80 -4.43 -38.01
C ASP A 531 1.87 -5.76 -37.23
N GLU A 532 2.37 -6.82 -37.88
CA GLU A 532 2.51 -8.15 -37.26
C GLU A 532 3.90 -8.36 -36.62
N ALA A 533 4.89 -7.52 -36.93
CA ALA A 533 6.27 -7.61 -36.50
C ALA A 533 6.98 -6.24 -36.47
N LEU A 534 8.09 -6.16 -35.73
CA LEU A 534 9.01 -5.02 -35.80
C LEU A 534 9.68 -4.98 -37.17
N THR A 535 9.98 -3.78 -37.67
CA THR A 535 10.52 -3.58 -39.02
C THR A 535 11.88 -2.90 -38.99
N GLY A 536 12.74 -3.24 -39.96
CA GLY A 536 14.03 -2.57 -40.13
C GLY A 536 15.10 -3.06 -39.16
N GLU A 537 15.57 -4.31 -39.30
CA GLU A 537 16.55 -4.91 -38.37
C GLU A 537 17.82 -4.08 -38.19
N ARG A 538 18.26 -3.40 -39.26
CA ARG A 538 19.45 -2.52 -39.21
C ARG A 538 19.22 -1.28 -38.34
N ASP A 539 18.04 -0.70 -38.42
CA ASP A 539 17.71 0.49 -37.64
C ASP A 539 17.37 0.09 -36.21
N LEU A 540 16.69 -1.05 -36.01
CA LEU A 540 16.48 -1.67 -34.70
C LEU A 540 17.79 -1.84 -33.94
N MET A 541 18.81 -2.44 -34.56
CA MET A 541 20.15 -2.59 -33.96
C MET A 541 20.79 -1.26 -33.56
N LYS A 542 20.63 -0.20 -34.37
CA LYS A 542 21.12 1.13 -34.03
C LYS A 542 20.35 1.74 -32.86
N GLY A 543 19.02 1.62 -32.84
CA GLY A 543 18.17 2.12 -31.77
C GLY A 543 18.54 1.48 -30.43
N LEU A 544 18.71 0.16 -30.41
CA LEU A 544 19.15 -0.57 -29.22
C LEU A 544 20.57 -0.17 -28.78
N GLY A 545 21.50 0.01 -29.73
CA GLY A 545 22.85 0.50 -29.41
C GLY A 545 22.87 1.94 -28.86
N PHE A 546 21.97 2.81 -29.33
CA PHE A 546 21.80 4.14 -28.74
C PHE A 546 21.16 4.10 -27.36
N PHE A 547 20.25 3.15 -27.10
CA PHE A 547 19.70 2.93 -25.77
C PHE A 547 20.80 2.48 -24.81
N ASP A 548 21.56 1.44 -25.16
CA ASP A 548 22.72 0.93 -24.42
C ASP A 548 23.68 2.04 -23.99
N SER A 549 24.10 2.87 -24.96
CA SER A 549 25.01 3.99 -24.70
C SER A 549 24.41 5.12 -23.86
N ARG A 550 23.08 5.28 -23.83
CA ARG A 550 22.41 6.30 -23.01
C ARG A 550 22.33 5.85 -21.56
N ILE A 551 21.93 4.60 -21.33
CA ILE A 551 21.75 4.06 -19.96
C ILE A 551 23.09 3.78 -19.29
N SER A 552 24.16 3.49 -20.04
CA SER A 552 25.52 3.33 -19.50
C SER A 552 26.06 4.59 -18.81
N GLY A 553 25.53 5.77 -19.15
CA GLY A 553 25.88 7.05 -18.55
C GLY A 553 25.06 7.44 -17.32
N LEU A 554 24.04 6.64 -16.96
CA LEU A 554 23.17 6.91 -15.82
C LEU A 554 23.81 6.36 -14.53
N PRO A 555 23.98 7.17 -13.48
CA PRO A 555 24.61 6.72 -12.24
C PRO A 555 23.76 5.70 -11.45
N GLU A 556 22.44 5.65 -11.69
CA GLU A 556 21.52 4.73 -11.02
C GLU A 556 21.48 3.34 -11.67
N VAL A 557 22.01 3.20 -12.89
CA VAL A 557 22.15 1.92 -13.58
C VAL A 557 23.41 1.24 -13.08
N VAL A 558 23.26 -0.02 -12.64
CA VAL A 558 24.40 -0.81 -12.16
C VAL A 558 25.40 -0.97 -13.31
N ASN A 559 26.62 -0.50 -13.12
CA ASN A 559 27.71 -0.60 -14.09
C ASN A 559 28.90 -1.30 -13.42
N PRO A 560 29.39 -2.43 -13.95
CA PRO A 560 30.59 -3.09 -13.46
C PRO A 560 31.79 -2.15 -13.54
N THR A 561 32.61 -2.17 -12.49
CA THR A 561 33.84 -1.38 -12.40
C THR A 561 35.01 -2.13 -13.07
N ASN A 562 36.06 -1.41 -13.46
CA ASN A 562 37.30 -1.97 -14.01
C ASN A 562 37.20 -2.70 -15.37
N THR A 563 36.15 -2.42 -16.15
CA THR A 563 36.02 -2.88 -17.55
C THR A 563 36.61 -1.85 -18.53
N GLY A 564 37.09 -2.32 -19.69
CA GLY A 564 37.57 -1.44 -20.77
C GLY A 564 36.46 -0.63 -21.47
N THR A 565 35.20 -1.02 -21.26
CA THR A 565 33.98 -0.47 -21.86
C THR A 565 32.89 -0.34 -20.80
N GLN A 566 32.11 0.75 -20.78
CA GLN A 566 30.95 0.83 -19.89
C GLN A 566 29.89 -0.20 -20.29
N ARG A 567 29.53 -1.11 -19.38
CA ARG A 567 28.53 -2.16 -19.59
C ARG A 567 27.38 -1.97 -18.60
N PRO A 568 26.28 -1.32 -18.98
CA PRO A 568 25.13 -1.25 -18.10
C PRO A 568 24.60 -2.66 -17.82
N SER A 569 24.21 -2.92 -16.57
CA SER A 569 23.61 -4.18 -16.14
C SER A 569 22.14 -4.19 -16.55
N TYR A 570 21.88 -4.77 -17.70
CA TYR A 570 20.53 -5.03 -18.20
C TYR A 570 20.56 -6.24 -19.13
N ASP A 571 19.43 -6.92 -19.24
CA ASP A 571 19.21 -7.96 -20.23
C ASP A 571 18.23 -7.50 -21.31
N GLY A 572 18.47 -7.95 -22.54
CA GLY A 572 17.74 -7.56 -23.74
C GLY A 572 18.46 -8.06 -25.00
N LEU A 573 17.85 -7.87 -26.17
CA LEU A 573 18.41 -8.38 -27.43
C LEU A 573 19.86 -7.93 -27.70
N TYR A 574 20.17 -6.66 -27.45
CA TYR A 574 21.48 -6.08 -27.73
C TYR A 574 22.61 -6.66 -26.85
N PRO A 575 22.51 -6.70 -25.51
CA PRO A 575 23.55 -7.29 -24.67
C PRO A 575 23.66 -8.80 -24.89
N ILE A 576 22.54 -9.52 -25.13
CA ILE A 576 22.57 -10.95 -25.46
C ILE A 576 23.39 -11.20 -26.74
N LEU A 577 23.14 -10.45 -27.81
CA LEU A 577 23.89 -10.59 -29.05
C LEU A 577 25.36 -10.18 -28.90
N ARG A 578 25.63 -9.14 -28.10
CA ARG A 578 27.00 -8.69 -27.84
C ARG A 578 27.76 -9.82 -27.13
N ASP A 579 27.22 -10.34 -26.04
CA ASP A 579 27.82 -11.41 -25.25
C ASP A 579 28.01 -12.68 -26.10
N ALA A 580 27.01 -13.04 -26.94
CA ALA A 580 27.10 -14.21 -27.81
C ALA A 580 28.21 -14.07 -28.88
N ILE A 581 28.39 -12.88 -29.46
CA ILE A 581 29.44 -12.61 -30.46
C ILE A 581 30.83 -12.49 -29.80
N GLU A 582 30.91 -12.02 -28.55
CA GLU A 582 32.17 -12.04 -27.78
C GLU A 582 32.62 -13.45 -27.48
N ASN A 583 31.66 -14.33 -27.13
CA ASN A 583 31.94 -15.71 -26.84
C ASN A 583 32.23 -16.53 -28.11
N ASP A 584 31.47 -16.31 -29.18
CA ASP A 584 31.66 -16.95 -30.49
C ASP A 584 31.67 -15.91 -31.63
N PRO A 585 32.84 -15.39 -32.02
CA PRO A 585 32.97 -14.44 -33.13
C PRO A 585 32.46 -14.98 -34.47
N SER A 586 32.39 -16.31 -34.66
CA SER A 586 31.90 -16.92 -35.90
C SER A 586 30.38 -16.73 -36.09
N LEU A 587 29.64 -16.56 -35.00
CA LEU A 587 28.23 -16.15 -35.02
C LEU A 587 28.09 -14.78 -35.68
N GLY A 588 28.92 -13.82 -35.28
CA GLY A 588 28.95 -12.48 -35.86
C GLY A 588 29.30 -12.50 -37.35
N GLU A 589 30.31 -13.26 -37.75
CA GLU A 589 30.68 -13.42 -39.17
C GLU A 589 29.55 -14.00 -40.02
N SER A 590 28.80 -14.96 -39.47
CA SER A 590 27.71 -15.66 -40.17
C SER A 590 26.49 -14.76 -40.45
N PHE A 591 26.25 -13.78 -39.58
CA PHE A 591 25.09 -12.88 -39.63
C PHE A 591 25.49 -11.41 -39.81
N HIS A 592 26.69 -11.15 -40.33
CA HIS A 592 27.21 -9.80 -40.63
C HIS A 592 27.11 -8.82 -39.44
N MET A 593 27.41 -9.28 -38.23
CA MET A 593 27.49 -8.47 -37.02
C MET A 593 28.88 -8.58 -36.39
N GLY A 594 29.28 -7.58 -35.61
CA GLY A 594 30.59 -7.58 -34.98
C GLY A 594 30.73 -6.48 -33.94
N ILE A 595 31.84 -6.51 -33.22
CA ILE A 595 32.12 -5.56 -32.16
C ILE A 595 33.15 -4.55 -32.67
N PHE A 596 32.75 -3.28 -32.68
CA PHE A 596 33.53 -2.15 -33.19
C PHE A 596 33.67 -1.14 -32.06
N ASP A 597 34.92 -0.83 -31.66
CA ASP A 597 35.21 0.09 -30.55
C ASP A 597 34.47 -0.26 -29.23
N GLY A 598 34.29 -1.56 -28.96
CA GLY A 598 33.60 -2.07 -27.77
C GLY A 598 32.07 -2.06 -27.85
N GLN A 599 31.49 -1.72 -29.01
CA GLN A 599 30.05 -1.70 -29.24
C GLN A 599 29.63 -2.72 -30.30
N LEU A 600 28.47 -3.35 -30.10
CA LEU A 600 27.89 -4.23 -31.11
C LEU A 600 27.37 -3.39 -32.28
N GLY A 601 27.72 -3.79 -33.49
CA GLY A 601 27.27 -3.15 -34.71
C GLY A 601 27.11 -4.12 -35.86
N VAL A 602 26.67 -3.58 -36.99
CA VAL A 602 26.45 -4.34 -38.22
C VAL A 602 27.60 -4.11 -39.20
N ALA A 603 28.04 -5.18 -39.85
CA ALA A 603 29.10 -5.19 -40.85
C ALA A 603 28.56 -4.96 -42.28
N ASP A 604 29.48 -4.85 -43.23
CA ASP A 604 29.16 -4.83 -44.66
C ASP A 604 28.48 -6.16 -45.06
N GLY A 605 27.33 -6.06 -45.73
CA GLY A 605 26.56 -7.23 -46.15
C GLY A 605 25.30 -7.50 -45.31
N PHE A 606 25.18 -6.88 -44.12
CA PHE A 606 24.02 -7.06 -43.25
C PHE A 606 22.71 -6.68 -43.95
N GLY A 607 21.77 -7.62 -44.02
CA GLY A 607 20.45 -7.48 -44.65
C GLY A 607 19.30 -7.85 -43.73
N GLU A 608 18.06 -7.61 -44.19
CA GLU A 608 16.86 -8.08 -43.49
C GLU A 608 16.86 -9.60 -43.37
N GLY A 609 16.61 -10.09 -42.15
CA GLY A 609 16.59 -11.49 -41.77
C GLY A 609 17.88 -11.97 -41.10
N ASP A 610 18.98 -11.21 -41.16
CA ASP A 610 20.24 -11.59 -40.51
C ASP A 610 20.10 -11.56 -38.98
N LEU A 611 19.41 -10.54 -38.44
CA LEU A 611 19.17 -10.44 -36.99
C LEU A 611 18.22 -11.54 -36.52
N THR A 612 17.10 -11.72 -37.23
CA THR A 612 16.13 -12.78 -36.90
C THR A 612 16.76 -14.17 -36.98
N ALA A 613 17.66 -14.43 -37.94
CA ALA A 613 18.37 -15.70 -38.06
C ALA A 613 19.38 -15.93 -36.92
N ALA A 614 20.06 -14.87 -36.48
CA ALA A 614 20.93 -14.93 -35.30
C ALA A 614 20.13 -15.26 -34.03
N VAL A 615 19.01 -14.57 -33.81
CA VAL A 615 18.07 -14.86 -32.70
C VAL A 615 17.56 -16.30 -32.77
N THR A 616 17.18 -16.78 -33.95
CA THR A 616 16.73 -18.17 -34.13
C THR A 616 17.81 -19.18 -33.76
N THR A 617 19.08 -18.85 -34.04
CA THR A 617 20.22 -19.71 -33.66
C THR A 617 20.41 -19.74 -32.15
N LEU A 618 20.28 -18.59 -31.48
CA LEU A 618 20.38 -18.51 -30.01
C LEU A 618 19.22 -19.20 -29.30
N LEU A 619 17.99 -19.07 -29.81
CA LEU A 619 16.80 -19.76 -29.29
C LEU A 619 16.90 -21.30 -29.36
N GLY A 620 17.81 -21.84 -30.17
CA GLY A 620 18.09 -23.28 -30.27
C GLY A 620 19.41 -23.70 -29.62
N ASN A 621 20.06 -22.82 -28.85
CA ASN A 621 21.36 -23.08 -28.25
C ASN A 621 21.24 -23.35 -26.74
N ASP A 622 21.41 -24.62 -26.37
CA ASP A 622 21.35 -25.10 -24.98
C ASP A 622 22.69 -24.95 -24.22
N SER A 623 23.70 -24.28 -24.79
CA SER A 623 24.93 -23.98 -24.04
C SER A 623 24.71 -22.80 -23.09
N VAL A 624 25.47 -22.78 -21.99
CA VAL A 624 25.44 -21.69 -21.01
C VAL A 624 25.70 -20.34 -21.69
N GLY A 625 24.82 -19.37 -21.43
CA GLY A 625 24.87 -18.00 -21.95
C GLY A 625 24.87 -16.91 -20.87
N ASP A 626 24.56 -17.27 -19.62
CA ASP A 626 24.78 -16.46 -18.43
C ASP A 626 25.47 -17.33 -17.37
N ALA A 627 26.76 -17.07 -17.11
CA ALA A 627 27.54 -17.81 -16.12
C ALA A 627 27.16 -17.50 -14.67
N LEU A 628 26.47 -16.37 -14.40
CA LEU A 628 26.04 -16.03 -13.03
C LEU A 628 24.75 -16.74 -12.65
N ARG A 629 23.83 -16.89 -13.62
CA ARG A 629 22.49 -17.49 -13.41
C ARG A 629 22.38 -18.94 -13.89
N GLY A 630 23.34 -19.41 -14.67
CA GLY A 630 23.32 -20.74 -15.29
C GLY A 630 22.38 -20.87 -16.50
N HIS A 631 21.76 -19.78 -16.96
CA HIS A 631 20.84 -19.82 -18.10
C HIS A 631 21.55 -20.19 -19.40
N THR A 632 20.89 -21.02 -20.20
CA THR A 632 21.29 -21.28 -21.58
C THR A 632 21.04 -20.05 -22.46
N TRP A 633 21.69 -19.97 -23.63
CA TRP A 633 21.36 -18.94 -24.62
C TRP A 633 19.89 -19.01 -25.06
N ALA A 634 19.33 -20.21 -25.16
CA ALA A 634 17.93 -20.43 -25.51
C ALA A 634 16.99 -19.80 -24.49
N GLU A 635 17.20 -20.09 -23.20
CA GLU A 635 16.40 -19.54 -22.09
C GLU A 635 16.56 -18.03 -22.00
N ARG A 636 17.82 -17.54 -21.97
CA ARG A 636 18.10 -16.10 -21.90
C ARG A 636 17.48 -15.34 -23.07
N THR A 637 17.53 -15.88 -24.29
CA THR A 637 16.93 -15.22 -25.47
C THR A 637 15.41 -15.28 -25.43
N ALA A 638 14.81 -16.40 -25.02
CA ALA A 638 13.36 -16.58 -24.96
C ALA A 638 12.68 -15.68 -23.91
N MET A 639 13.40 -15.26 -22.86
CA MET A 639 12.91 -14.28 -21.90
C MET A 639 12.80 -12.85 -22.47
N HIS A 640 13.57 -12.52 -23.52
CA HIS A 640 13.73 -11.14 -23.99
C HIS A 640 13.28 -10.89 -25.43
N VAL A 641 13.06 -11.95 -26.22
CA VAL A 641 12.75 -11.85 -27.64
C VAL A 641 11.70 -12.90 -28.02
N ALA A 642 10.61 -12.45 -28.65
CA ALA A 642 9.64 -13.35 -29.26
C ALA A 642 9.59 -13.11 -30.77
N LEU A 643 9.56 -14.21 -31.53
CA LEU A 643 9.38 -14.18 -32.97
C LEU A 643 7.89 -14.29 -33.35
N THR A 644 7.56 -13.94 -34.59
CA THR A 644 6.25 -14.22 -35.19
C THR A 644 5.97 -15.72 -35.28
N GLU A 645 4.70 -16.12 -35.45
CA GLU A 645 4.31 -17.54 -35.52
C GLU A 645 5.01 -18.32 -36.65
N ASP A 646 5.40 -17.64 -37.73
CA ASP A 646 6.17 -18.21 -38.83
C ASP A 646 7.69 -18.20 -38.59
N GLY A 647 8.15 -17.62 -37.48
CA GLY A 647 9.56 -17.46 -37.11
C GLY A 647 10.34 -16.50 -38.01
N GLY A 648 9.65 -15.76 -38.89
CA GLY A 648 10.26 -14.97 -39.94
C GLY A 648 10.69 -13.56 -39.53
N SER A 649 10.21 -13.06 -38.39
CA SER A 649 10.51 -11.71 -37.91
C SER A 649 10.39 -11.60 -36.39
N ILE A 650 11.04 -10.59 -35.82
CA ILE A 650 10.91 -10.26 -34.38
C ILE A 650 9.54 -9.61 -34.15
N LYS A 651 8.78 -10.17 -33.21
CA LYS A 651 7.46 -9.68 -32.82
C LYS A 651 7.54 -8.77 -31.60
N PHE A 652 8.14 -9.23 -30.52
CA PHE A 652 8.22 -8.48 -29.27
C PHE A 652 9.66 -8.45 -28.74
N LEU A 653 9.99 -7.38 -28.02
CA LEU A 653 11.22 -7.28 -27.22
C LEU A 653 10.88 -6.91 -25.79
N LYS A 654 11.59 -7.53 -24.85
CA LYS A 654 11.58 -7.16 -23.44
C LYS A 654 13.01 -6.81 -23.03
N MET A 655 13.22 -5.66 -22.41
CA MET A 655 14.50 -5.26 -21.82
C MET A 655 14.30 -5.06 -20.33
N ARG A 656 15.13 -5.70 -19.50
CA ARG A 656 15.09 -5.58 -18.04
C ARG A 656 16.36 -4.90 -17.59
N VAL A 657 16.24 -3.69 -17.05
CA VAL A 657 17.35 -2.89 -16.54
C VAL A 657 17.35 -2.92 -15.02
N ASP A 658 18.49 -3.28 -14.44
CA ASP A 658 18.66 -3.30 -12.99
C ASP A 658 19.17 -1.93 -12.52
N VAL A 659 18.45 -1.35 -11.56
CA VAL A 659 18.72 -0.02 -11.01
C VAL A 659 18.89 -0.04 -9.50
N LEU A 660 19.72 0.85 -8.99
CA LEU A 660 19.97 1.02 -7.56
C LEU A 660 19.02 2.08 -7.00
N VAL A 661 18.02 1.65 -6.22
CA VAL A 661 17.01 2.55 -5.65
C VAL A 661 16.74 2.17 -4.20
N LYS A 662 17.09 3.07 -3.27
CA LYS A 662 16.91 2.84 -1.83
C LYS A 662 15.64 3.46 -1.28
N THR A 663 15.21 4.58 -1.86
CA THR A 663 14.08 5.37 -1.35
C THR A 663 13.03 5.57 -2.43
N SER A 664 11.80 5.90 -2.00
CA SER A 664 10.70 6.24 -2.92
C SER A 664 10.98 7.50 -3.75
N GLU A 665 11.74 8.46 -3.24
CA GLU A 665 12.13 9.68 -3.97
C GLU A 665 13.10 9.34 -5.11
N GLU A 666 14.13 8.54 -4.81
CA GLU A 666 15.05 8.01 -5.82
C GLU A 666 14.30 7.18 -6.86
N ALA A 667 13.31 6.37 -6.44
CA ALA A 667 12.49 5.58 -7.34
C ALA A 667 11.74 6.46 -8.34
N GLN A 668 11.13 7.55 -7.86
CA GLN A 668 10.43 8.49 -8.72
C GLN A 668 11.37 9.19 -9.71
N GLU A 669 12.55 9.63 -9.26
CA GLU A 669 13.56 10.24 -10.14
C GLU A 669 14.02 9.26 -11.23
N VAL A 670 14.33 8.02 -10.85
CA VAL A 670 14.72 6.96 -11.80
C VAL A 670 13.57 6.63 -12.76
N ALA A 671 12.33 6.50 -12.28
CA ALA A 671 11.16 6.29 -13.14
C ALA A 671 11.03 7.39 -14.20
N GLU A 672 11.13 8.66 -13.80
CA GLU A 672 11.04 9.80 -14.73
C GLU A 672 12.16 9.78 -15.79
N VAL A 673 13.38 9.42 -15.39
CA VAL A 673 14.52 9.27 -16.30
C VAL A 673 14.26 8.16 -17.31
N PHE A 674 13.76 7.00 -16.89
CA PHE A 674 13.51 5.88 -17.79
C PHE A 674 12.27 6.05 -18.66
N VAL A 675 11.21 6.70 -18.17
CA VAL A 675 10.07 7.14 -19.01
C VAL A 675 10.58 7.99 -20.17
N LYS A 676 11.53 8.89 -19.91
CA LYS A 676 12.17 9.68 -20.97
C LYS A 676 13.06 8.83 -21.88
N GLN A 677 13.75 7.81 -21.36
CA GLN A 677 14.53 6.91 -22.22
C GLN A 677 13.65 6.10 -23.17
N ALA A 678 12.51 5.60 -22.67
CA ALA A 678 11.50 4.89 -23.46
C ALA A 678 10.89 5.79 -24.54
N GLN A 679 10.49 7.02 -24.19
CA GLN A 679 10.01 8.00 -25.17
C GLN A 679 11.03 8.28 -26.27
N LEU A 680 12.30 8.46 -25.92
CA LEU A 680 13.37 8.67 -26.89
C LEU A 680 13.62 7.45 -27.79
N LEU A 681 13.40 6.24 -27.25
CA LEU A 681 13.52 4.98 -27.98
C LEU A 681 12.38 4.81 -29.01
N GLU A 682 11.21 5.39 -28.72
CA GLU A 682 10.08 5.45 -29.65
C GLU A 682 10.25 6.59 -30.69
N ASP A 683 10.60 7.80 -30.23
CA ASP A 683 10.67 9.03 -31.03
C ASP A 683 11.79 9.04 -32.08
N ASP A 684 12.87 8.27 -31.87
CA ASP A 684 13.94 8.16 -32.87
C ASP A 684 13.50 7.39 -34.13
N GLY A 685 12.39 6.64 -34.04
CA GLY A 685 11.79 5.87 -35.11
C GLY A 685 12.66 4.70 -35.60
N LEU A 686 13.72 4.35 -34.87
CA LEU A 686 14.68 3.30 -35.25
C LEU A 686 14.18 1.90 -34.87
N ILE A 687 13.43 1.78 -33.78
CA ILE A 687 12.87 0.51 -33.30
C ILE A 687 11.66 0.05 -34.15
N GLY A 688 10.93 1.00 -34.75
CA GLY A 688 9.78 0.69 -35.61
C GLY A 688 8.58 0.06 -34.88
N GLY A 689 8.42 0.36 -33.59
CA GLY A 689 7.35 -0.18 -32.73
C GLY A 689 6.92 0.79 -31.63
N GLU A 690 5.88 0.41 -30.89
CA GLU A 690 5.39 1.12 -29.71
C GLU A 690 6.18 0.65 -28.48
N VAL A 691 6.53 1.59 -27.60
CA VAL A 691 7.39 1.34 -26.43
C VAL A 691 6.62 1.62 -25.15
N TYR A 692 6.56 0.62 -24.27
CA TYR A 692 5.92 0.70 -22.96
C TYR A 692 6.97 0.49 -21.86
N ILE A 693 6.68 0.98 -20.66
CA ILE A 693 7.58 0.87 -19.51
C ILE A 693 6.81 0.41 -18.27
N THR A 694 7.38 -0.55 -17.55
CA THR A 694 6.85 -1.18 -16.33
C THR A 694 8.02 -1.55 -15.40
N GLY A 695 7.80 -2.45 -14.44
CA GLY A 695 8.77 -2.85 -13.42
C GLY A 695 8.61 -2.10 -12.11
N ASP A 696 9.32 -2.55 -11.08
CA ASP A 696 9.11 -2.15 -9.68
C ASP A 696 9.09 -0.63 -9.48
N VAL A 697 10.05 0.05 -10.11
CA VAL A 697 10.28 1.50 -9.95
C VAL A 697 9.15 2.30 -10.61
N VAL A 698 8.66 1.84 -11.76
CA VAL A 698 7.61 2.50 -12.52
C VAL A 698 6.25 2.27 -11.89
N VAL A 699 5.98 1.04 -11.43
CA VAL A 699 4.76 0.71 -10.67
C VAL A 699 4.68 1.57 -9.40
N LEU A 700 5.78 1.69 -8.65
CA LEU A 700 5.83 2.56 -7.48
C LEU A 700 5.56 4.04 -7.83
N ASN A 701 6.19 4.55 -8.89
CA ASN A 701 5.93 5.91 -9.38
C ASN A 701 4.46 6.13 -9.79
N ASN A 702 3.84 5.15 -10.44
CA ASN A 702 2.43 5.21 -10.83
C ASN A 702 1.52 5.23 -9.58
N VAL A 703 1.83 4.46 -8.54
CA VAL A 703 1.14 4.53 -7.24
C VAL A 703 1.30 5.92 -6.61
N LEU A 704 2.53 6.45 -6.53
CA LEU A 704 2.82 7.77 -5.94
C LEU A 704 2.11 8.91 -6.68
N SER A 705 2.18 8.91 -8.01
CA SER A 705 1.51 9.90 -8.85
C SER A 705 -0.01 9.80 -8.74
N GLY A 706 -0.54 8.56 -8.75
CA GLY A 706 -1.95 8.26 -8.55
C GLY A 706 -2.46 8.68 -7.18
N LEU A 707 -1.65 8.57 -6.12
CA LEU A 707 -1.95 9.06 -4.77
C LEU A 707 -2.17 10.58 -4.78
N VAL A 708 -1.21 11.35 -5.31
CA VAL A 708 -1.28 12.82 -5.35
C VAL A 708 -2.49 13.31 -6.17
N LEU A 709 -2.73 12.71 -7.33
CA LEU A 709 -3.89 13.05 -8.16
C LEU A 709 -5.21 12.71 -7.44
N SER A 710 -5.32 11.47 -6.94
CA SER A 710 -6.49 10.99 -6.21
C SER A 710 -6.82 11.87 -5.01
N GLN A 711 -5.81 12.43 -4.34
CA GLN A 711 -5.99 13.33 -3.21
C GLN A 711 -6.72 14.61 -3.59
N VAL A 712 -6.20 15.29 -4.63
CA VAL A 712 -6.75 16.55 -5.11
C VAL A 712 -8.16 16.33 -5.63
N GLU A 713 -8.36 15.28 -6.43
CA GLU A 713 -9.66 14.96 -7.02
C GLU A 713 -10.70 14.57 -5.96
N SER A 714 -10.41 13.59 -5.10
CA SER A 714 -11.35 13.11 -4.09
C SER A 714 -11.74 14.23 -3.11
N THR A 715 -10.79 15.07 -2.69
CA THR A 715 -11.05 16.22 -1.82
C THR A 715 -11.92 17.25 -2.52
N ALA A 716 -11.62 17.59 -3.78
CA ALA A 716 -12.38 18.56 -4.55
C ALA A 716 -13.81 18.07 -4.84
N ILE A 717 -13.96 16.79 -5.21
CA ILE A 717 -15.26 16.14 -5.45
C ILE A 717 -16.06 16.09 -4.15
N SER A 718 -15.46 15.65 -3.03
CA SER A 718 -16.11 15.61 -1.73
C SER A 718 -16.63 16.99 -1.30
N LEU A 719 -15.81 18.04 -1.47
CA LEU A 719 -16.20 19.42 -1.17
C LEU A 719 -17.33 19.89 -2.09
N PHE A 720 -17.21 19.65 -3.39
CA PHE A 720 -18.20 20.05 -4.39
C PHE A 720 -19.55 19.38 -4.14
N VAL A 721 -19.57 18.05 -3.94
CA VAL A 721 -20.80 17.30 -3.70
C VAL A 721 -21.44 17.70 -2.37
N SER A 722 -20.64 17.84 -1.31
CA SER A 722 -21.13 18.33 -0.01
C SER A 722 -21.76 19.72 -0.13
N MET A 723 -21.10 20.62 -0.87
CA MET A 723 -21.61 21.96 -1.14
C MET A 723 -22.89 21.92 -1.98
N LEU A 724 -22.95 21.09 -3.03
CA LEU A 724 -24.12 20.91 -3.87
C LEU A 724 -25.31 20.41 -3.06
N VAL A 725 -25.13 19.37 -2.23
CA VAL A 725 -26.18 18.83 -1.36
C VAL A 725 -26.68 19.90 -0.40
N LEU A 726 -25.78 20.66 0.25
CA LEU A 726 -26.17 21.77 1.10
C LEU A 726 -26.94 22.85 0.33
N VAL A 727 -26.50 23.27 -0.85
CA VAL A 727 -27.18 24.29 -1.67
C VAL A 727 -28.57 23.84 -2.10
N LEU A 728 -28.73 22.58 -2.52
CA LEU A 728 -30.03 22.03 -2.91
C LEU A 728 -31.03 22.05 -1.75
N LEU A 729 -30.54 21.91 -0.51
CA LEU A 729 -31.37 21.85 0.69
C LEU A 729 -31.61 23.21 1.36
N THR A 730 -30.57 24.04 1.50
CA THR A 730 -30.68 25.41 2.03
C THR A 730 -31.37 26.35 1.04
N ARG A 731 -31.30 26.02 -0.26
CA ARG A 731 -31.69 26.88 -1.39
C ARG A 731 -30.96 28.24 -1.41
N ARG A 732 -29.85 28.36 -0.67
CA ARG A 732 -29.12 29.61 -0.48
C ARG A 732 -27.62 29.36 -0.46
N LEU A 733 -26.94 29.80 -1.52
CA LEU A 733 -25.50 29.62 -1.66
C LEU A 733 -24.69 30.19 -0.49
N GLY A 734 -25.08 31.37 0.00
CA GLY A 734 -24.41 32.03 1.13
C GLY A 734 -24.45 31.22 2.42
N GLN A 735 -25.61 30.61 2.75
CA GLN A 735 -25.75 29.79 3.94
C GLN A 735 -24.93 28.50 3.84
N SER A 736 -24.94 27.85 2.68
CA SER A 736 -24.13 26.66 2.45
C SER A 736 -22.63 26.95 2.60
N LEU A 737 -22.15 28.09 2.09
CA LEU A 737 -20.75 28.53 2.28
C LEU A 737 -20.42 28.74 3.77
N VAL A 738 -21.32 29.35 4.54
CA VAL A 738 -21.13 29.55 5.99
C VAL A 738 -21.04 28.23 6.75
N VAL A 739 -21.82 27.22 6.34
CA VAL A 739 -21.83 25.88 6.98
C VAL A 739 -20.58 25.06 6.62
N ILE A 740 -20.08 25.14 5.38
CA ILE A 740 -18.95 24.32 4.93
C ILE A 740 -17.58 24.93 5.26
N LEU A 741 -17.49 26.26 5.39
CA LEU A 741 -16.22 26.96 5.69
C LEU A 741 -15.51 26.44 6.96
N PRO A 742 -16.20 26.23 8.11
CA PRO A 742 -15.59 25.63 9.31
C PRO A 742 -14.92 24.28 9.03
N VAL A 743 -15.49 23.47 8.14
CA VAL A 743 -14.98 22.13 7.80
C VAL A 743 -13.72 22.23 6.95
N GLY A 744 -13.69 23.12 5.96
CA GLY A 744 -12.47 23.40 5.18
C GLY A 744 -11.32 23.94 6.04
N LEU A 745 -11.63 24.80 7.02
CA LEU A 745 -10.64 25.28 7.99
C LEU A 745 -10.12 24.16 8.89
N ALA A 746 -10.99 23.23 9.31
CA ALA A 746 -10.58 22.04 10.05
C ALA A 746 -9.61 21.18 9.21
N GLY A 747 -9.91 20.96 7.93
CA GLY A 747 -9.01 20.23 7.01
C GLY A 747 -7.62 20.85 6.94
N ALA A 748 -7.52 22.17 6.79
CA ALA A 748 -6.23 22.87 6.81
C ALA A 748 -5.47 22.70 8.14
N TRP A 749 -6.19 22.66 9.28
CA TRP A 749 -5.58 22.40 10.58
C TRP A 749 -5.11 20.95 10.73
N VAL A 750 -5.85 19.99 10.17
CA VAL A 750 -5.46 18.57 10.17
C VAL A 750 -4.14 18.39 9.43
N VAL A 751 -4.04 18.91 8.21
CA VAL A 751 -2.81 18.84 7.40
C VAL A 751 -1.64 19.53 8.13
N GLY A 752 -1.85 20.71 8.70
CA GLY A 752 -0.82 21.37 9.49
C GLY A 752 -0.44 20.63 10.79
N ALA A 753 -1.36 19.88 11.39
CA ALA A 753 -1.08 19.07 12.57
C ALA A 753 -0.31 17.80 12.21
N MET A 754 -0.60 17.16 11.06
CA MET A 754 0.19 16.05 10.54
C MET A 754 1.65 16.46 10.39
N ALA A 755 1.90 17.60 9.74
CA ALA A 755 3.22 18.18 9.58
C ALA A 755 3.95 18.37 10.93
N MET A 756 3.28 18.98 11.91
CA MET A 756 3.85 19.20 13.25
C MET A 756 4.11 17.91 14.05
N LEU A 757 3.40 16.83 13.73
CA LEU A 757 3.55 15.53 14.37
C LEU A 757 4.55 14.63 13.64
N GLY A 758 5.07 15.06 12.48
CA GLY A 758 5.93 14.23 11.63
C GLY A 758 5.20 13.04 11.00
N ILE A 759 3.87 13.14 10.81
CA ILE A 759 3.07 12.11 10.15
C ILE A 759 3.00 12.45 8.67
N ASN A 760 3.65 11.63 7.84
CA ASN A 760 3.70 11.80 6.39
C ASN A 760 2.40 11.33 5.70
N TRP A 761 2.27 11.67 4.42
CA TRP A 761 1.23 11.10 3.59
C TRP A 761 1.52 9.62 3.31
N ASN A 762 0.53 8.78 3.54
CA ASN A 762 0.52 7.38 3.15
C ASN A 762 -0.85 7.07 2.52
N VAL A 763 -1.04 5.81 2.09
CA VAL A 763 -2.26 5.40 1.38
C VAL A 763 -3.54 5.65 2.19
N LEU A 764 -3.51 5.61 3.53
CA LEU A 764 -4.68 5.95 4.36
C LEU A 764 -4.77 7.44 4.68
N THR A 765 -3.67 8.06 5.08
CA THR A 765 -3.69 9.44 5.56
C THR A 765 -4.06 10.40 4.45
N ILE A 766 -3.79 10.04 3.19
CA ILE A 766 -4.21 10.84 2.03
C ILE A 766 -5.71 11.06 2.01
N MET A 767 -6.52 10.05 2.32
CA MET A 767 -7.99 10.15 2.31
C MET A 767 -8.56 11.10 3.38
N ILE A 768 -7.74 11.55 4.34
CA ILE A 768 -8.21 12.24 5.54
C ILE A 768 -8.80 13.61 5.22
N THR A 769 -8.31 14.30 4.22
CA THR A 769 -8.87 15.59 3.77
C THR A 769 -10.31 15.43 3.27
N ALA A 770 -10.55 14.46 2.39
CA ALA A 770 -11.88 14.10 1.91
C ALA A 770 -12.78 13.55 3.03
N LEU A 771 -12.22 12.72 3.92
CA LEU A 771 -12.87 12.20 5.12
C LEU A 771 -13.27 13.32 6.09
N THR A 772 -12.41 14.32 6.30
CA THR A 772 -12.68 15.47 7.18
C THR A 772 -13.89 16.24 6.71
N ILE A 773 -14.13 16.31 5.38
CA ILE A 773 -15.33 16.91 4.84
C ILE A 773 -16.57 16.09 5.22
N GLY A 774 -16.53 14.77 5.03
CA GLY A 774 -17.62 13.86 5.38
C GLY A 774 -17.93 13.83 6.89
N LEU A 775 -16.93 13.59 7.73
CA LEU A 775 -17.08 13.54 9.19
C LEU A 775 -17.42 14.92 9.78
N GLY A 776 -16.80 15.98 9.26
CA GLY A 776 -16.83 17.30 9.88
C GLY A 776 -18.09 18.11 9.57
N ILE A 777 -18.70 17.87 8.42
CA ILE A 777 -19.91 18.60 7.99
C ILE A 777 -21.10 18.30 8.88
N ASP A 778 -21.18 17.11 9.46
CA ASP A 778 -22.26 16.68 10.35
C ASP A 778 -22.36 17.59 11.57
N TYR A 779 -21.23 17.90 12.20
CA TYR A 779 -21.18 18.85 13.33
C TYR A 779 -21.74 20.23 12.93
N SER A 780 -21.36 20.71 11.74
CA SER A 780 -21.80 22.01 11.24
C SER A 780 -23.30 22.01 10.91
N ILE A 781 -23.82 20.94 10.30
CA ILE A 781 -25.25 20.77 9.98
C ILE A 781 -26.09 20.77 11.26
N HIS A 782 -25.69 20.00 12.28
CA HIS A 782 -26.44 19.90 13.54
C HIS A 782 -26.50 21.24 14.28
N VAL A 783 -25.37 21.98 14.34
CA VAL A 783 -25.33 23.32 14.93
C VAL A 783 -26.21 24.29 14.14
N TRP A 784 -26.05 24.34 12.82
CA TRP A 784 -26.81 25.25 11.95
C TRP A 784 -28.32 25.00 12.05
N ARG A 785 -28.77 23.76 11.86
CA ARG A 785 -30.20 23.42 11.90
C ARG A 785 -30.84 23.72 13.25
N ARG A 786 -30.12 23.53 14.36
CA ARG A 786 -30.66 23.86 15.69
C ARG A 786 -30.82 25.38 15.87
N ILE A 787 -29.82 26.17 15.48
CA ILE A 787 -29.92 27.63 15.56
C ILE A 787 -31.03 28.15 14.65
N GLU A 788 -31.12 27.64 13.41
CA GLU A 788 -32.15 28.03 12.45
C GLU A 788 -33.55 27.69 12.96
N ALA A 789 -33.77 26.47 13.47
CA ALA A 789 -35.06 26.06 14.04
C ALA A 789 -35.47 26.93 15.23
N ASN A 790 -34.53 27.22 16.14
CA ASN A 790 -34.78 28.09 17.29
C ASN A 790 -35.15 29.51 16.86
N ARG A 791 -34.47 30.08 15.86
CA ARG A 791 -34.83 31.40 15.32
C ARG A 791 -36.18 31.40 14.62
N ASN A 792 -36.49 30.36 13.84
CA ASN A 792 -37.80 30.22 13.19
C ASN A 792 -38.95 30.06 14.22
N SER A 793 -38.65 29.58 15.43
CA SER A 793 -39.61 29.54 16.55
C SER A 793 -39.76 30.88 17.30
N GLY A 794 -39.05 31.93 16.89
CA GLY A 794 -39.12 33.26 17.47
C GLY A 794 -38.06 33.58 18.53
N MET A 795 -37.08 32.70 18.77
CA MET A 795 -35.99 32.99 19.73
C MET A 795 -35.01 34.01 19.17
N GLY A 796 -34.52 34.93 20.02
CA GLY A 796 -33.45 35.85 19.65
C GLY A 796 -32.12 35.12 19.40
N THR A 797 -31.22 35.70 18.59
CA THR A 797 -29.96 35.04 18.15
C THR A 797 -29.15 34.42 19.30
N TRP A 798 -28.93 35.15 20.39
CA TRP A 798 -28.14 34.67 21.52
C TRP A 798 -28.88 33.64 22.38
N GLU A 799 -30.21 33.71 22.42
CA GLU A 799 -31.04 32.72 23.11
C GLU A 799 -31.07 31.42 22.34
N ALA A 800 -31.23 31.49 21.01
CA ALA A 800 -31.13 30.35 20.10
C ALA A 800 -29.76 29.64 20.22
N MET A 801 -28.65 30.41 20.32
CA MET A 801 -27.31 29.86 20.55
C MET A 801 -27.14 29.20 21.91
N ARG A 802 -27.66 29.81 22.98
CA ARG A 802 -27.64 29.23 24.33
C ARG A 802 -28.36 27.88 24.34
N ASP A 803 -29.53 27.82 23.73
CA ASP A 803 -30.28 26.57 23.63
C ASP A 803 -29.49 25.52 22.82
N MET A 804 -28.90 25.90 21.68
CA MET A 804 -28.03 25.03 20.89
C MET A 804 -26.88 24.46 21.73
N TYR A 805 -26.13 25.28 22.47
CA TYR A 805 -25.04 24.78 23.32
C TYR A 805 -25.53 23.86 24.44
N SER A 806 -26.69 24.14 25.04
CA SER A 806 -27.24 23.35 26.15
C SER A 806 -27.81 22.00 25.73
N THR A 807 -28.16 21.86 24.45
CA THR A 807 -28.82 20.67 23.89
C THR A 807 -27.91 20.01 22.87
N THR A 808 -27.91 20.48 21.62
CA THR A 808 -27.12 19.92 20.51
C THR A 808 -25.62 19.92 20.82
N GLY A 809 -25.05 21.00 21.35
CA GLY A 809 -23.62 21.07 21.69
C GLY A 809 -23.19 19.97 22.68
N THR A 810 -24.01 19.67 23.68
CA THR A 810 -23.73 18.55 24.61
C THR A 810 -23.88 17.16 23.99
N ALA A 811 -24.65 17.03 22.91
CA ALA A 811 -24.74 15.79 22.13
C ALA A 811 -23.52 15.64 21.23
N LEU A 812 -23.13 16.71 20.53
CA LEU A 812 -21.95 16.71 19.67
C LEU A 812 -20.65 16.46 20.46
N LEU A 813 -20.49 17.04 21.65
CA LEU A 813 -19.31 16.77 22.50
C LEU A 813 -19.21 15.30 22.91
N LEU A 814 -20.35 14.66 23.24
CA LEU A 814 -20.35 13.25 23.61
C LEU A 814 -20.06 12.38 22.39
N SER A 815 -20.73 12.67 21.27
CA SER A 815 -20.57 11.97 20.00
C SER A 815 -19.13 12.06 19.48
N ALA A 816 -18.57 13.26 19.36
CA ALA A 816 -17.19 13.45 18.98
C ALA A 816 -16.22 12.75 19.94
N GLY A 817 -16.49 12.77 21.26
CA GLY A 817 -15.73 12.00 22.23
C GLY A 817 -15.75 10.50 21.97
N THR A 818 -16.92 9.93 21.61
CA THR A 818 -17.03 8.52 21.22
C THR A 818 -16.29 8.19 19.94
N THR A 819 -16.36 9.07 18.94
CA THR A 819 -15.68 8.87 17.66
C THR A 819 -14.16 8.99 17.81
N ILE A 820 -13.67 9.99 18.56
CA ILE A 820 -12.24 10.14 18.90
C ILE A 820 -11.72 8.90 19.63
N CYS A 821 -12.42 8.44 20.68
CA CYS A 821 -11.99 7.24 21.38
C CYS A 821 -12.06 5.99 20.50
N GLY A 822 -13.02 5.90 19.58
CA GLY A 822 -13.11 4.80 18.61
C GLY A 822 -11.93 4.78 17.65
N PHE A 823 -11.55 5.92 17.09
CA PHE A 823 -10.35 6.06 16.24
C PHE A 823 -9.05 5.81 17.02
N MET A 824 -8.96 6.27 18.26
CA MET A 824 -7.80 6.04 19.12
C MET A 824 -7.56 4.56 19.44
N VAL A 825 -8.54 3.66 19.23
CA VAL A 825 -8.29 2.21 19.34
C VAL A 825 -7.33 1.72 18.25
N LEU A 826 -7.29 2.39 17.10
CA LEU A 826 -6.38 2.02 16.01
C LEU A 826 -4.89 2.19 16.38
N LEU A 827 -4.57 2.96 17.44
CA LEU A 827 -3.22 3.03 18.01
C LEU A 827 -2.70 1.68 18.53
N LEU A 828 -3.60 0.72 18.75
CA LEU A 828 -3.24 -0.63 19.20
C LEU A 828 -3.02 -1.59 18.02
N SER A 829 -3.17 -1.11 16.78
CA SER A 829 -2.84 -1.88 15.57
C SER A 829 -1.33 -2.12 15.51
N PRO A 830 -0.85 -3.29 15.07
CA PRO A 830 0.58 -3.49 14.81
C PRO A 830 1.06 -2.73 13.56
N ILE A 831 0.13 -2.23 12.73
CA ILE A 831 0.42 -1.60 11.44
C ILE A 831 0.50 -0.07 11.63
N PRO A 832 1.67 0.57 11.45
CA PRO A 832 1.85 2.01 11.67
C PRO A 832 0.90 2.88 10.84
N VAL A 833 0.72 2.58 9.55
CA VAL A 833 -0.24 3.27 8.66
C VAL A 833 -1.67 3.34 9.26
N ILE A 834 -2.12 2.29 9.95
CA ILE A 834 -3.42 2.26 10.63
C ILE A 834 -3.41 3.10 11.92
N GLN A 835 -2.30 3.10 12.67
CA GLN A 835 -2.13 3.93 13.87
C GLN A 835 -2.20 5.41 13.51
N ASP A 836 -1.46 5.84 12.48
CA ASP A 836 -1.46 7.21 11.96
C ASP A 836 -2.85 7.63 11.51
N PHE A 837 -3.53 6.77 10.75
CA PHE A 837 -4.92 7.01 10.37
C PHE A 837 -5.83 7.25 11.59
N GLY A 838 -5.64 6.48 12.67
CA GLY A 838 -6.35 6.66 13.94
C GLY A 838 -6.07 8.00 14.63
N ILE A 839 -4.79 8.40 14.70
CA ILE A 839 -4.36 9.68 15.27
C ILE A 839 -4.99 10.83 14.50
N VAL A 840 -4.77 10.84 13.19
CA VAL A 840 -5.14 11.96 12.35
C VAL A 840 -6.68 12.04 12.20
N SER A 841 -7.38 10.91 12.13
CA SER A 841 -8.87 10.90 12.15
C SER A 841 -9.43 11.46 13.46
N SER A 842 -8.79 11.17 14.59
CA SER A 842 -9.17 11.74 15.90
C SER A 842 -8.95 13.26 15.95
N ILE A 843 -7.83 13.73 15.41
CA ILE A 843 -7.52 15.16 15.28
C ILE A 843 -8.56 15.84 14.36
N SER A 844 -8.93 15.19 13.25
CA SER A 844 -9.95 15.68 12.32
C SER A 844 -11.30 15.88 12.99
N VAL A 845 -11.77 14.89 13.76
CA VAL A 845 -13.02 15.00 14.53
C VAL A 845 -12.92 16.12 15.56
N LEU A 846 -11.81 16.21 16.28
CA LEU A 846 -11.58 17.26 17.28
C LEU A 846 -11.63 18.66 16.66
N PHE A 847 -10.90 18.89 15.57
CA PHE A 847 -10.86 20.19 14.90
C PHE A 847 -12.21 20.52 14.26
N SER A 848 -12.89 19.55 13.64
CA SER A 848 -14.23 19.75 13.09
C SER A 848 -15.23 20.17 14.16
N LEU A 849 -15.20 19.53 15.33
CA LEU A 849 -16.03 19.90 16.47
C LEU A 849 -15.72 21.31 16.99
N VAL A 850 -14.43 21.64 17.13
CA VAL A 850 -13.98 22.97 17.58
C VAL A 850 -14.44 24.05 16.60
N MET A 851 -14.28 23.83 15.30
CA MET A 851 -14.72 24.75 14.25
C MET A 851 -16.25 24.91 14.23
N ALA A 852 -17.00 23.80 14.35
CA ALA A 852 -18.46 23.84 14.38
C ALA A 852 -19.02 24.53 15.63
N LEU A 853 -18.36 24.43 16.80
CA LEU A 853 -18.86 25.03 18.05
C LEU A 853 -18.35 26.47 18.30
N LEU A 854 -17.22 26.87 17.72
CA LEU A 854 -16.62 28.20 17.95
C LEU A 854 -16.71 29.14 16.73
N VAL A 855 -16.49 28.63 15.51
CA VAL A 855 -16.46 29.46 14.30
C VAL A 855 -17.86 29.63 13.73
N LEU A 856 -18.58 28.54 13.50
CA LEU A 856 -19.89 28.56 12.85
C LEU A 856 -20.92 29.47 13.54
N PRO A 857 -21.12 29.44 14.88
CA PRO A 857 -22.08 30.33 15.52
C PRO A 857 -21.72 31.81 15.32
N GLY A 858 -20.42 32.13 15.30
CA GLY A 858 -19.93 33.49 15.03
C GLY A 858 -20.27 33.97 13.62
N LEU A 859 -20.06 33.11 12.63
CA LEU A 859 -20.41 33.38 11.23
C LEU A 859 -21.92 33.56 11.04
N LEU A 860 -22.73 32.67 11.64
CA LEU A 860 -24.20 32.76 11.58
C LEU A 860 -24.71 34.05 12.26
N ALA A 861 -24.16 34.45 13.42
CA ALA A 861 -24.52 35.72 14.04
C ALA A 861 -24.21 36.93 13.15
N ALA A 862 -23.10 36.90 12.40
CA ALA A 862 -22.74 37.96 11.46
C ALA A 862 -23.70 38.00 10.26
N GLU A 863 -24.04 36.84 9.68
CA GLU A 863 -24.99 36.71 8.57
C GLU A 863 -26.41 37.18 8.96
N PHE A 864 -26.86 36.82 10.16
CA PHE A 864 -28.15 37.27 10.67
C PHE A 864 -28.22 38.78 10.91
N ARG A 865 -27.08 39.42 11.15
CA ARG A 865 -26.97 40.88 11.30
C ARG A 865 -27.07 41.61 9.97
N THR A 866 -26.55 41.04 8.89
CA THR A 866 -26.63 41.64 7.54
C THR A 866 -27.98 41.43 6.87
N SER A 867 -28.71 40.36 7.25
CA SER A 867 -30.00 39.98 6.65
C SER A 867 -31.22 40.79 7.12
N GLY A 868 -31.07 41.70 8.10
CA GLY A 868 -32.15 42.59 8.57
C GLY A 868 -33.09 42.02 9.66
N ASP A 869 -32.99 40.75 10.03
CA ASP A 869 -33.86 40.07 11.01
C ASP A 869 -33.52 40.36 12.49
N TYR A 870 -33.04 41.58 12.80
CA TYR A 870 -32.68 41.99 14.15
C TYR A 870 -33.77 42.80 14.87
N ALA A 871 -34.90 43.06 14.20
CA ALA A 871 -36.02 43.86 14.72
C ALA A 871 -37.12 42.98 15.33
#